data_AF-A0A960X2H3-F1
#
_entry.id   AF-A0A960X2H3-F1
#
_cell.length_a   1.000
_cell.length_b   1.000
_cell.length_c   1.000
_cell.angle_alpha   90.00
_cell.angle_beta   90.00
_cell.angle_gamma   90.00
#
_symmetry.space_group_name_H-M   'P 1'
#
loop_
_entity.id
_entity.type
_entity.pdbx_description
1 polymer ?
#
loop_
_entity_poly.entity_id
_entity_poly.type
_entity_poly.pdbx_seq_one_letter_code
_entity_poly.pdbx_strand_id
1 'polypeptide(L)'
;MSLEKRFDTFDSNQDGKLTGGELARAPYLRNLDTDKDGEVTLAEARAGVLGLLKKGAEAAKTSSAESGEPNRTAAVFERLDKNGDGRLTADELQSRDWFGKLDSDHDGAVTLEEATRIIGQVIPKRFVNRTSGADVNLLAEEKSLSEQPQQLKGSSHLIGRMVDDVELPDLNGKTMSLRSLQGNRPLVIGLFGATCPISLKLGPEMKRLEMDFAALGVAVVWVAPVPVEEMADMKKFVSDYELTAPVLHDKSRALSVALRASTTTEAFLLDAAHTLVYRGAINDQYGLGYAKDKATFTYLRDAVASVLAGGLPTVAATTAPGCALDVPPPAVTQATQVTYHKQIARTLQTHCIECHRDGGIGPFALTSYGDVVEHAAMIRKQVERGAMPPWFARPPEEGANGVFVNDCSLSADEKGELLTWLSSERLEGNVADAPVPRVFVDEWTIGKPDAVFQIPRPITIKAEGAMPYQNTFVETSFAEDRWVQAYEIIPTARQVVHHVIVKVHPKGSKIVDRGEGSEGYWAAYVPGNSHRVLPEGFAKKLPAGARLSFQIHYTPTGKEVQDQLKIGVIFAKEPPKFEVHVAALANPRIRIPAGAPNHVETFARKIPGDMMFTAFMPHMHTRGKAFKYEVTFPDGRNEVLLDVPRYDFNWQLQYQYATPRRIPAGSTVKVTAVFDNSTGNPANPDPTKEIRWGQQTWDEMMIGYVEHYTPMQAGSVAKQ
;
A
#
# COMPACT_ATOMS: atom_id res chain seq x y z
N MET A 1 10.64 25.74 -27.78
CA MET A 1 9.87 26.33 -28.90
C MET A 1 8.83 27.24 -28.28
N SER A 2 8.71 28.50 -28.70
CA SER A 2 7.81 29.46 -28.04
C SER A 2 6.34 29.04 -28.23
N LEU A 3 5.44 29.54 -27.38
CA LEU A 3 4.01 29.22 -27.45
C LEU A 3 3.43 29.58 -28.82
N GLU A 4 3.91 30.68 -29.40
CA GLU A 4 3.58 31.14 -30.76
C GLU A 4 4.00 30.09 -31.78
N LYS A 5 5.27 29.66 -31.75
CA LYS A 5 5.78 28.65 -32.68
C LYS A 5 5.05 27.31 -32.60
N ARG A 6 4.45 26.97 -31.46
CA ARG A 6 3.63 25.75 -31.31
C ARG A 6 2.17 25.96 -31.67
N PHE A 7 1.62 27.14 -31.39
CA PHE A 7 0.32 27.50 -31.91
C PHE A 7 0.32 27.38 -33.43
N ASP A 8 1.37 27.90 -34.08
CA ASP A 8 1.62 27.78 -35.52
C ASP A 8 1.80 26.33 -36.02
N THR A 9 2.13 25.37 -35.15
CA THR A 9 2.19 23.94 -35.55
C THR A 9 0.83 23.24 -35.59
N PHE A 10 -0.17 23.79 -34.88
CA PHE A 10 -1.52 23.26 -34.87
C PHE A 10 -2.47 24.08 -35.75
N ASP A 11 -2.20 25.38 -35.90
CA ASP A 11 -2.84 26.32 -36.81
C ASP A 11 -2.34 26.03 -38.24
N SER A 12 -2.91 24.97 -38.83
CA SER A 12 -2.47 24.41 -40.11
C SER A 12 -2.88 25.30 -41.27
N ASN A 13 -3.93 26.10 -41.09
CA ASN A 13 -4.43 27.07 -42.07
C ASN A 13 -3.86 28.50 -41.85
N GLN A 14 -3.11 28.73 -40.77
CA GLN A 14 -2.48 29.99 -40.40
C GLN A 14 -3.48 31.15 -40.23
N ASP A 15 -4.68 30.86 -39.74
CA ASP A 15 -5.73 31.86 -39.54
C ASP A 15 -5.72 32.51 -38.14
N GLY A 16 -4.79 32.10 -37.28
CA GLY A 16 -4.63 32.62 -35.92
C GLY A 16 -5.57 31.98 -34.90
N LYS A 17 -6.29 30.93 -35.28
CA LYS A 17 -7.25 30.20 -34.46
C LYS A 17 -7.12 28.69 -34.71
N LEU A 18 -7.48 27.88 -33.71
CA LEU A 18 -7.59 26.44 -33.88
C LEU A 18 -9.06 26.05 -33.94
N THR A 19 -9.48 25.42 -35.04
CA THR A 19 -10.89 25.05 -35.24
C THR A 19 -11.05 23.59 -35.68
N GLY A 20 -12.24 23.02 -35.47
CA GLY A 20 -12.68 21.76 -36.08
C GLY A 20 -11.63 20.63 -36.10
N GLY A 21 -11.06 20.38 -37.28
CA GLY A 21 -10.08 19.31 -37.55
C GLY A 21 -8.72 19.49 -36.88
N GLU A 22 -8.33 20.72 -36.55
CA GLU A 22 -7.09 21.03 -35.82
C GLU A 22 -7.23 20.67 -34.34
N LEU A 23 -8.37 21.00 -33.75
CA LEU A 23 -8.74 20.57 -32.39
C LEU A 23 -8.97 19.06 -32.28
N ALA A 24 -9.31 18.37 -33.38
CA ALA A 24 -9.43 16.91 -33.38
C ALA A 24 -8.07 16.20 -33.24
N ARG A 25 -6.97 16.83 -33.68
CA ARG A 25 -5.59 16.31 -33.55
C ARG A 25 -4.97 16.60 -32.18
N ALA A 26 -5.50 17.59 -31.45
CA ALA A 26 -5.09 17.93 -30.10
C ALA A 26 -6.32 18.20 -29.21
N PRO A 27 -7.10 17.16 -28.82
CA PRO A 27 -8.38 17.33 -28.12
C PRO A 27 -8.29 18.06 -26.78
N TYR A 28 -7.12 18.01 -26.13
CA TYR A 28 -6.84 18.66 -24.86
C TYR A 28 -6.82 20.21 -24.97
N LEU A 29 -6.62 20.77 -26.16
CA LEU A 29 -6.62 22.23 -26.38
C LEU A 29 -8.02 22.83 -26.30
N ARG A 30 -9.09 22.01 -26.45
CA ARG A 30 -10.48 22.47 -26.25
C ARG A 30 -10.75 23.01 -24.86
N ASN A 31 -9.92 22.64 -23.87
CA ASN A 31 -10.04 23.15 -22.51
C ASN A 31 -9.51 24.59 -22.36
N LEU A 32 -8.92 25.16 -23.43
CA LEU A 32 -8.40 26.52 -23.47
C LEU A 32 -9.36 27.50 -24.17
N ASP A 33 -10.41 26.99 -24.84
CA ASP A 33 -11.54 27.77 -25.37
C ASP A 33 -12.27 28.41 -24.18
N THR A 34 -11.99 29.69 -23.93
CA THR A 34 -12.37 30.35 -22.68
C THR A 34 -13.73 31.03 -22.82
N ASP A 35 -14.08 31.46 -24.03
CA ASP A 35 -15.38 32.06 -24.35
C ASP A 35 -16.42 31.05 -24.88
N LYS A 36 -15.98 29.80 -25.11
CA LYS A 36 -16.80 28.65 -25.55
C LYS A 36 -17.39 28.83 -26.94
N ASP A 37 -16.72 29.57 -27.82
CA ASP A 37 -17.15 29.76 -29.19
C ASP A 37 -16.80 28.58 -30.12
N GLY A 38 -16.04 27.60 -29.61
CA GLY A 38 -15.60 26.41 -30.33
C GLY A 38 -14.30 26.58 -31.12
N GLU A 39 -13.67 27.74 -30.99
CA GLU A 39 -12.37 28.09 -31.55
C GLU A 39 -11.36 28.30 -30.38
N VAL A 40 -10.06 28.14 -30.64
CA VAL A 40 -9.04 28.48 -29.63
C VAL A 40 -8.07 29.46 -30.25
N THR A 41 -8.13 30.72 -29.82
CA THR A 41 -7.21 31.77 -30.24
C THR A 41 -5.89 31.69 -29.47
N LEU A 42 -4.82 32.31 -30.00
CA LEU A 42 -3.54 32.44 -29.27
C LEU A 42 -3.71 33.22 -27.94
N ALA A 43 -4.65 34.16 -27.90
CA ALA A 43 -4.96 34.93 -26.70
C ALA A 43 -5.62 34.05 -25.63
N GLU A 44 -6.54 33.18 -26.02
CA GLU A 44 -7.16 32.20 -25.14
C GLU A 44 -6.22 31.08 -24.74
N ALA A 45 -5.34 30.63 -25.62
CA ALA A 45 -4.27 29.70 -25.25
C ALA A 45 -3.38 30.31 -24.15
N ARG A 46 -3.05 31.61 -24.23
CA ARG A 46 -2.32 32.32 -23.16
C ARG A 46 -3.16 32.48 -21.89
N ALA A 47 -4.42 32.88 -22.02
CA ALA A 47 -5.32 33.17 -20.89
C ALA A 47 -5.80 31.91 -20.16
N GLY A 48 -6.15 30.85 -20.89
CA GLY A 48 -6.57 29.55 -20.39
C GLY A 48 -5.43 28.84 -19.66
N VAL A 49 -4.20 28.92 -20.16
CA VAL A 49 -3.01 28.43 -19.44
C VAL A 49 -2.83 29.22 -18.13
N LEU A 50 -2.94 30.55 -18.17
CA LEU A 50 -2.85 31.39 -16.96
C LEU A 50 -4.02 31.14 -15.98
N GLY A 51 -5.21 30.84 -16.49
CA GLY A 51 -6.43 30.60 -15.74
C GLY A 51 -6.47 29.24 -15.05
N LEU A 52 -5.97 28.19 -15.72
CA LEU A 52 -5.74 26.87 -15.12
C LEU A 52 -4.71 26.97 -13.99
N LEU A 53 -3.67 27.77 -14.16
CA LEU A 53 -2.64 28.04 -13.14
C LEU A 53 -3.19 28.84 -11.95
N LYS A 54 -4.07 29.82 -12.19
CA LYS A 54 -4.75 30.58 -11.12
C LYS A 54 -5.74 29.73 -10.33
N LYS A 55 -6.52 28.86 -10.99
CA LYS A 55 -7.44 27.93 -10.29
C LYS A 55 -6.68 26.92 -9.42
N GLY A 56 -5.51 26.46 -9.87
CA GLY A 56 -4.60 25.66 -9.03
C GLY A 56 -4.10 26.44 -7.80
N ALA A 57 -3.75 27.72 -7.97
CA ALA A 57 -3.31 28.57 -6.87
C ALA A 57 -4.44 28.97 -5.88
N GLU A 58 -5.68 29.11 -6.35
CA GLU A 58 -6.86 29.39 -5.50
C GLU A 58 -7.32 28.15 -4.72
N ALA A 59 -7.23 26.95 -5.33
CA ALA A 59 -7.43 25.69 -4.62
C ALA A 59 -6.37 25.46 -3.52
N ALA A 60 -5.12 25.90 -3.75
CA ALA A 60 -4.06 25.87 -2.74
C ALA A 60 -4.24 26.93 -1.63
N LYS A 61 -4.81 28.10 -1.95
CA LYS A 61 -5.12 29.13 -0.94
C LYS A 61 -6.24 28.72 0.00
N THR A 62 -7.27 28.03 -0.53
CA THR A 62 -8.38 27.51 0.29
C THR A 62 -7.94 26.35 1.20
N SER A 63 -6.92 25.57 0.84
CA SER A 63 -6.36 24.56 1.75
C SER A 63 -5.36 25.11 2.78
N SER A 64 -4.76 26.28 2.54
CA SER A 64 -3.80 26.92 3.46
C SER A 64 -4.43 27.75 4.59
N ALA A 65 -5.75 27.95 4.57
CA ALA A 65 -6.48 28.70 5.60
C ALA A 65 -7.02 27.82 6.75
N GLU A 66 -6.94 26.48 6.65
CA GLU A 66 -7.41 25.53 7.67
C GLU A 66 -6.28 24.64 8.22
N SER A 67 -5.20 25.25 8.69
CA SER A 67 -4.14 24.52 9.43
C SER A 67 -3.75 25.19 10.75
N GLY A 68 -4.74 25.73 11.47
CA GLY A 68 -4.67 25.98 12.91
C GLY A 68 -5.73 25.10 13.58
N GLU A 69 -5.36 24.37 14.64
CA GLU A 69 -6.32 23.57 15.41
C GLU A 69 -7.59 24.39 15.73
N PRO A 70 -8.80 23.93 15.39
CA PRO A 70 -9.99 24.63 15.81
C PRO A 70 -10.13 24.48 17.33
N ASN A 71 -10.02 25.60 18.04
CA ASN A 71 -10.32 25.69 19.46
C ASN A 71 -11.77 25.21 19.68
N ARG A 72 -11.95 23.94 20.08
CA ARG A 72 -13.26 23.27 20.19
C ARG A 72 -14.27 24.07 21.02
N THR A 73 -13.80 24.90 21.94
CA THR A 73 -14.62 25.80 22.75
C THR A 73 -15.27 26.91 21.93
N ALA A 74 -14.55 27.48 20.96
CA ALA A 74 -15.09 28.54 20.09
C ALA A 74 -16.23 28.03 19.19
N ALA A 75 -16.07 26.84 18.61
CA ALA A 75 -17.11 26.22 17.78
C ALA A 75 -18.37 25.81 18.57
N VAL A 76 -18.24 25.54 19.87
CA VAL A 76 -19.38 25.27 20.76
C VAL A 76 -20.03 26.58 21.21
N PHE A 77 -19.22 27.61 21.48
CA PHE A 77 -19.68 28.95 21.87
C PHE A 77 -20.53 29.59 20.76
N GLU A 78 -20.06 29.58 19.52
CA GLU A 78 -20.82 30.10 18.35
C GLU A 78 -22.14 29.36 18.10
N ARG A 79 -22.27 28.09 18.51
CA ARG A 79 -23.54 27.34 18.37
C ARG A 79 -24.55 27.65 19.48
N LEU A 80 -24.09 28.14 20.62
CA LEU A 80 -24.93 28.46 21.77
C LEU A 80 -25.30 29.95 21.79
N ASP A 81 -24.48 30.81 21.20
CA ASP A 81 -24.74 32.22 21.00
C ASP A 81 -25.72 32.40 19.83
N LYS A 82 -27.00 32.20 20.12
CA LYS A 82 -28.06 32.21 19.10
C LYS A 82 -28.31 33.60 18.54
N ASN A 83 -27.99 34.63 19.30
CA ASN A 83 -28.22 36.01 18.92
C ASN A 83 -26.97 36.65 18.25
N GLY A 84 -25.81 36.02 18.37
CA GLY A 84 -24.56 36.39 17.72
C GLY A 84 -23.85 37.58 18.35
N ASP A 85 -24.13 37.90 19.62
CA ASP A 85 -23.59 39.07 20.32
C ASP A 85 -22.23 38.81 21.00
N GLY A 86 -21.70 37.59 20.89
CA GLY A 86 -20.44 37.17 21.48
C GLY A 86 -20.51 36.84 22.97
N ARG A 87 -21.72 36.69 23.53
CA ARG A 87 -21.97 36.38 24.94
C ARG A 87 -23.05 35.30 25.06
N LEU A 88 -22.94 34.43 26.06
CA LEU A 88 -23.99 33.45 26.37
C LEU A 88 -24.78 33.92 27.58
N THR A 89 -26.09 33.99 27.44
CA THR A 89 -27.03 34.31 28.52
C THR A 89 -27.64 33.04 29.12
N ALA A 90 -28.22 33.15 30.33
CA ALA A 90 -28.82 32.00 31.03
C ALA A 90 -29.96 31.33 30.25
N ASP A 91 -30.65 32.10 29.41
CA ASP A 91 -31.74 31.62 28.57
C ASP A 91 -31.24 30.82 27.35
N GLU A 92 -30.02 31.10 26.88
CA GLU A 92 -29.39 30.41 25.75
C GLU A 92 -28.79 29.05 26.12
N LEU A 93 -28.29 28.91 27.35
CA LEU A 93 -27.63 27.70 27.86
C LEU A 93 -28.61 26.60 28.34
N GLN A 94 -29.90 26.91 28.49
CA GLN A 94 -30.97 25.98 28.95
C GLN A 94 -30.64 25.17 30.22
N SER A 95 -29.70 25.65 31.06
CA SER A 95 -29.33 25.04 32.34
C SER A 95 -28.80 26.14 33.28
N ARG A 96 -29.61 26.55 34.27
CA ARG A 96 -29.23 27.59 35.24
C ARG A 96 -28.10 27.15 36.17
N ASP A 97 -27.96 25.85 36.42
CA ASP A 97 -26.92 25.27 37.28
C ASP A 97 -25.52 25.34 36.67
N TRP A 98 -25.43 25.37 35.34
CA TRP A 98 -24.17 25.50 34.61
C TRP A 98 -23.78 26.97 34.39
N PHE A 99 -24.76 27.85 34.23
CA PHE A 99 -24.56 29.27 34.01
C PHE A 99 -23.71 29.92 35.12
N GLY A 100 -24.12 29.75 36.38
CA GLY A 100 -23.41 30.33 37.52
C GLY A 100 -22.02 29.74 37.81
N LYS A 101 -21.61 28.67 37.09
CA LYS A 101 -20.25 28.13 37.15
C LYS A 101 -19.34 28.65 36.04
N LEU A 102 -19.93 29.12 34.95
CA LEU A 102 -19.21 29.65 33.79
C LEU A 102 -19.05 31.17 33.91
N ASP A 103 -20.07 31.86 34.43
CA ASP A 103 -20.09 33.29 34.72
C ASP A 103 -19.24 33.57 35.97
N SER A 104 -17.93 33.72 35.73
CA SER A 104 -16.91 33.75 36.80
C SER A 104 -16.81 35.13 37.44
N ASP A 105 -17.21 36.18 36.73
CA ASP A 105 -17.28 37.55 37.24
C ASP A 105 -18.68 37.98 37.70
N HIS A 106 -19.68 37.10 37.54
CA HIS A 106 -21.06 37.28 37.98
C HIS A 106 -21.77 38.47 37.32
N ASP A 107 -21.37 38.80 36.09
CA ASP A 107 -21.95 39.92 35.34
C ASP A 107 -23.26 39.55 34.61
N GLY A 108 -23.66 38.27 34.66
CA GLY A 108 -24.88 37.76 34.05
C GLY A 108 -24.72 37.36 32.58
N ALA A 109 -23.49 37.29 32.04
CA ALA A 109 -23.20 36.88 30.68
C ALA A 109 -21.82 36.18 30.53
N VAL A 110 -21.80 34.95 30.03
CA VAL A 110 -20.56 34.18 29.88
C VAL A 110 -19.86 34.53 28.56
N THR A 111 -18.60 34.97 28.65
CA THR A 111 -17.75 35.25 27.48
C THR A 111 -16.96 34.02 27.01
N LEU A 112 -16.46 34.05 25.77
CA LEU A 112 -15.64 32.96 25.21
C LEU A 112 -14.38 32.67 26.04
N GLU A 113 -13.79 33.70 26.64
CA GLU A 113 -12.61 33.57 27.51
C GLU A 113 -12.94 32.84 28.81
N GLU A 114 -14.10 33.13 29.43
CA GLU A 114 -14.55 32.45 30.64
C GLU A 114 -14.94 31.00 30.37
N ALA A 115 -15.64 30.75 29.26
CA ALA A 115 -15.95 29.40 28.80
C ALA A 115 -14.67 28.58 28.59
N THR A 116 -13.64 29.17 27.97
CA THR A 116 -12.36 28.49 27.72
C THR A 116 -11.59 28.20 29.02
N ARG A 117 -11.67 29.10 30.00
CA ARG A 117 -11.00 28.97 31.31
C ARG A 117 -11.56 27.82 32.15
N ILE A 118 -12.88 27.63 32.15
CA ILE A 118 -13.56 26.60 32.96
C ILE A 118 -13.59 25.23 32.24
N ILE A 119 -13.84 25.21 30.92
CA ILE A 119 -13.98 23.97 30.12
C ILE A 119 -12.64 23.22 30.00
N GLY A 120 -11.50 23.92 30.07
CA GLY A 120 -10.16 23.32 30.08
C GLY A 120 -9.80 22.55 31.37
N GLN A 121 -10.54 22.75 32.47
CA GLN A 121 -10.22 22.16 33.77
C GLN A 121 -11.23 21.10 34.26
N VAL A 122 -12.37 20.89 33.58
CA VAL A 122 -13.43 19.98 34.06
C VAL A 122 -14.03 19.15 32.91
N ILE A 123 -13.30 18.12 32.46
CA ILE A 123 -13.94 16.94 31.81
C ILE A 123 -13.62 15.67 32.61
N PRO A 124 -14.50 15.26 33.54
CA PRO A 124 -14.56 13.89 34.01
C PRO A 124 -15.23 13.00 32.95
N LYS A 125 -14.72 11.77 32.78
CA LYS A 125 -15.16 10.70 31.87
C LYS A 125 -16.63 10.25 32.05
N ARG A 126 -17.65 11.10 31.87
CA ARG A 126 -19.05 10.72 32.09
C ARG A 126 -20.09 11.09 31.03
N PHE A 127 -19.69 11.60 29.87
CA PHE A 127 -20.59 11.78 28.72
C PHE A 127 -20.10 11.03 27.46
N VAL A 128 -19.58 9.81 27.66
CA VAL A 128 -19.53 8.81 26.59
C VAL A 128 -20.89 8.11 26.57
N ASN A 129 -21.59 8.24 25.45
CA ASN A 129 -22.81 7.50 25.20
C ASN A 129 -22.52 6.00 25.38
N ARG A 130 -23.29 5.35 26.25
CA ARG A 130 -23.30 3.90 26.45
C ARG A 130 -23.69 3.22 25.15
N THR A 131 -22.71 2.89 24.31
CA THR A 131 -22.78 1.65 23.55
C THR A 131 -22.46 0.52 24.53
N SER A 132 -23.37 -0.44 24.60
CA SER A 132 -23.26 -1.65 25.42
C SER A 132 -21.88 -2.30 25.26
N GLY A 133 -21.22 -2.51 26.40
CA GLY A 133 -19.83 -2.92 26.48
C GLY A 133 -19.55 -4.34 25.99
N ALA A 134 -18.41 -4.49 25.33
CA ALA A 134 -17.32 -5.38 25.70
C ALA A 134 -16.12 -5.03 24.78
N ASP A 135 -15.02 -4.61 25.41
CA ASP A 135 -13.64 -4.55 24.89
C ASP A 135 -13.37 -3.85 23.55
N VAL A 136 -13.06 -2.55 23.62
CA VAL A 136 -12.34 -1.85 22.54
C VAL A 136 -11.05 -1.25 23.09
N ASN A 137 -10.19 -2.12 23.64
CA ASN A 137 -8.76 -1.82 23.83
C ASN A 137 -7.96 -2.32 22.60
N LEU A 138 -8.55 -2.21 21.41
CA LEU A 138 -7.95 -2.59 20.12
C LEU A 138 -6.99 -1.53 19.59
N LEU A 139 -7.01 -0.32 20.15
CA LEU A 139 -6.35 0.85 19.58
C LEU A 139 -5.41 1.48 20.62
N ALA A 140 -4.32 0.79 20.95
CA ALA A 140 -3.10 1.56 21.15
C ALA A 140 -2.82 2.26 19.80
N GLU A 141 -2.40 3.53 19.79
CA GLU A 141 -2.08 4.27 18.56
C GLU A 141 -0.84 3.64 17.88
N GLU A 142 -1.03 2.52 17.21
CA GLU A 142 0.00 1.86 16.44
C GLU A 142 0.17 2.56 15.09
N LYS A 143 1.42 2.90 14.73
CA LYS A 143 1.74 3.60 13.49
C LYS A 143 1.28 2.79 12.26
N SER A 144 0.64 3.48 11.32
CA SER A 144 0.23 2.90 10.03
C SER A 144 1.40 2.22 9.33
N LEU A 145 1.13 1.10 8.65
CA LEU A 145 2.10 0.42 7.78
C LEU A 145 2.31 1.19 6.46
N SER A 146 1.35 2.04 6.10
CA SER A 146 1.43 2.89 4.91
C SER A 146 2.11 4.23 5.17
N GLU A 147 2.91 4.71 4.22
CA GLU A 147 3.65 5.98 4.29
C GLU A 147 3.48 6.76 2.99
N GLN A 148 2.81 7.91 3.08
CA GLN A 148 2.62 8.88 2.00
C GLN A 148 3.58 10.07 2.14
N PRO A 149 3.84 10.82 1.05
CA PRO A 149 4.63 12.05 1.10
C PRO A 149 4.16 12.99 2.22
N GLN A 150 5.10 13.47 3.03
CA GLN A 150 4.86 14.40 4.12
C GLN A 150 5.55 15.73 3.81
N GLN A 151 4.89 16.85 4.04
CA GLN A 151 5.51 18.16 3.86
C GLN A 151 6.65 18.36 4.86
N LEU A 152 7.76 18.89 4.38
CA LEU A 152 8.96 19.17 5.16
C LEU A 152 9.19 20.68 5.25
N LYS A 153 9.89 21.10 6.31
CA LYS A 153 10.40 22.47 6.39
C LYS A 153 11.54 22.65 5.38
N GLY A 154 11.27 23.35 4.28
CA GLY A 154 12.22 23.51 3.17
C GLY A 154 13.58 24.07 3.58
N SER A 155 13.61 25.05 4.49
CA SER A 155 14.86 25.66 4.98
C SER A 155 15.81 24.66 5.67
N SER A 156 15.28 23.56 6.21
CA SER A 156 16.08 22.50 6.83
C SER A 156 16.63 21.48 5.82
N HIS A 157 16.20 21.56 4.56
CA HIS A 157 16.45 20.57 3.52
C HIS A 157 17.03 21.21 2.24
N LEU A 158 17.87 22.23 2.40
CA LEU A 158 18.64 22.90 1.33
C LEU A 158 17.82 23.80 0.38
N ILE A 159 16.53 24.01 0.60
CA ILE A 159 15.75 24.96 -0.22
C ILE A 159 16.34 26.37 -0.10
N GLY A 160 16.51 27.04 -1.25
CA GLY A 160 17.12 28.36 -1.38
C GLY A 160 18.66 28.33 -1.40
N ARG A 161 19.29 27.15 -1.45
CA ARG A 161 20.75 27.03 -1.57
C ARG A 161 21.14 26.74 -3.01
N MET A 162 22.22 27.37 -3.46
CA MET A 162 22.87 27.00 -4.72
C MET A 162 23.45 25.60 -4.59
N VAL A 163 23.22 24.77 -5.60
CA VAL A 163 23.80 23.44 -5.70
C VAL A 163 25.12 23.53 -6.46
N ASP A 164 26.15 22.85 -5.98
CA ASP A 164 27.44 22.80 -6.66
C ASP A 164 27.31 22.06 -8.00
N ASP A 165 28.19 22.36 -8.96
CA ASP A 165 28.21 21.60 -10.20
C ASP A 165 28.82 20.22 -9.94
N VAL A 166 28.03 19.17 -10.15
CA VAL A 166 28.45 17.79 -9.97
C VAL A 166 28.59 17.14 -11.34
N GLU A 167 29.69 16.43 -11.54
CA GLU A 167 29.97 15.68 -12.76
C GLU A 167 29.73 14.19 -12.53
N LEU A 168 28.91 13.57 -13.37
CA LEU A 168 28.62 12.13 -13.32
C LEU A 168 28.70 11.51 -14.72
N PRO A 169 29.09 10.24 -14.84
CA PRO A 169 29.02 9.52 -16.10
C PRO A 169 27.57 9.17 -16.47
N ASP A 170 27.25 9.29 -17.76
CA ASP A 170 26.05 8.67 -18.34
C ASP A 170 26.20 7.15 -18.48
N LEU A 171 25.14 6.48 -18.95
CA LEU A 171 25.14 5.02 -19.15
C LEU A 171 26.07 4.52 -20.28
N ASN A 172 26.74 5.43 -21.00
CA ASN A 172 27.77 5.15 -22.00
C ASN A 172 29.18 5.56 -21.51
N GLY A 173 29.31 6.03 -20.27
CA GLY A 173 30.58 6.46 -19.67
C GLY A 173 30.99 7.89 -20.03
N LYS A 174 30.14 8.67 -20.71
CA LYS A 174 30.41 10.08 -20.98
C LYS A 174 30.09 10.92 -19.74
N THR A 175 31.08 11.62 -19.21
CA THR A 175 30.88 12.57 -18.10
C THR A 175 30.04 13.76 -18.53
N MET A 176 29.04 14.11 -17.72
CA MET A 176 28.17 15.28 -17.89
C MET A 176 28.08 16.03 -16.55
N SER A 177 28.11 17.38 -16.60
CA SER A 177 27.88 18.22 -15.42
C SER A 177 26.44 18.70 -15.34
N LEU A 178 25.92 18.96 -14.14
CA LEU A 178 24.58 19.51 -13.95
C LEU A 178 24.40 20.84 -14.68
N ARG A 179 25.39 21.73 -14.62
CA ARG A 179 25.34 23.02 -15.33
C ARG A 179 25.32 22.84 -16.84
N SER A 180 26.07 21.87 -17.37
CA SER A 180 26.07 21.56 -18.81
C SER A 180 24.71 21.06 -19.30
N LEU A 181 24.01 20.28 -18.47
CA LEU A 181 22.65 19.77 -18.74
C LEU A 181 21.60 20.87 -18.62
N GLN A 182 21.76 21.74 -17.63
CA GLN A 182 20.85 22.84 -17.34
C GLN A 182 20.86 23.90 -18.45
N GLY A 183 22.05 24.44 -18.76
CA GLY A 183 22.19 25.68 -19.52
C GLY A 183 21.52 26.85 -18.79
N ASN A 184 20.67 27.61 -19.48
CA ASN A 184 19.95 28.77 -18.93
C ASN A 184 18.49 28.47 -18.54
N ARG A 185 18.16 27.20 -18.29
CA ARG A 185 16.79 26.73 -18.01
C ARG A 185 16.66 26.24 -16.57
N PRO A 186 15.46 26.14 -15.99
CA PRO A 186 15.27 25.31 -14.82
C PRO A 186 15.66 23.85 -15.12
N LEU A 187 16.23 23.14 -14.14
CA LEU A 187 16.63 21.73 -14.25
C LEU A 187 15.91 20.89 -13.21
N VAL A 188 15.23 19.84 -13.66
CA VAL A 188 14.73 18.76 -12.82
C VAL A 188 15.75 17.64 -12.77
N ILE A 189 16.15 17.26 -11.57
CA ILE A 189 16.95 16.07 -11.27
C ILE A 189 16.01 15.08 -10.60
N GLY A 190 15.67 13.99 -11.27
CA GLY A 190 14.86 12.93 -10.68
C GLY A 190 15.71 11.70 -10.35
N LEU A 191 15.58 11.19 -9.13
CA LEU A 191 16.19 9.91 -8.78
C LEU A 191 15.28 8.75 -9.21
N PHE A 192 15.88 7.63 -9.56
CA PHE A 192 15.20 6.34 -9.74
C PHE A 192 16.12 5.20 -9.31
N GLY A 193 15.56 4.05 -8.93
CA GLY A 193 16.28 2.78 -8.87
C GLY A 193 15.66 1.82 -9.89
N ALA A 194 16.47 1.23 -10.76
CA ALA A 194 16.02 0.29 -11.78
C ALA A 194 15.28 -0.93 -11.19
N THR A 195 15.64 -1.35 -9.98
CA THR A 195 14.99 -2.45 -9.25
C THR A 195 13.99 -1.98 -8.17
N CYS A 196 13.87 -0.67 -7.93
CA CYS A 196 12.97 -0.13 -6.92
C CYS A 196 11.50 -0.24 -7.40
N PRO A 197 10.59 -0.90 -6.64
CA PRO A 197 9.19 -1.07 -7.04
C PRO A 197 8.43 0.23 -7.28
N ILE A 198 8.74 1.26 -6.50
CA ILE A 198 8.09 2.57 -6.65
C ILE A 198 8.64 3.28 -7.90
N SER A 199 9.92 3.13 -8.21
CA SER A 199 10.49 3.66 -9.46
C SER A 199 9.86 2.98 -10.67
N LEU A 200 9.66 1.66 -10.62
CA LEU A 200 8.98 0.91 -11.68
C LEU A 200 7.54 1.41 -11.88
N LYS A 201 6.80 1.64 -10.80
CA LYS A 201 5.44 2.21 -10.88
C LYS A 201 5.42 3.65 -11.41
N LEU A 202 6.45 4.45 -11.10
CA LEU A 202 6.59 5.83 -11.57
C LEU A 202 7.15 5.94 -13.00
N GLY A 203 7.69 4.87 -13.60
CA GLY A 203 8.30 4.91 -14.93
C GLY A 203 7.42 5.56 -16.03
N PRO A 204 6.12 5.21 -16.15
CA PRO A 204 5.23 5.88 -17.11
C PRO A 204 5.04 7.39 -16.82
N GLU A 205 5.06 7.77 -15.53
CA GLU A 205 4.97 9.16 -15.11
C GLU A 205 6.26 9.94 -15.42
N MET A 206 7.42 9.31 -15.27
CA MET A 206 8.72 9.86 -15.67
C MET A 206 8.71 10.19 -17.17
N LYS A 207 8.19 9.29 -18.02
CA LYS A 207 8.05 9.54 -19.46
C LYS A 207 7.15 10.74 -19.76
N ARG A 208 5.99 10.85 -19.09
CA ARG A 208 5.08 12.00 -19.24
C ARG A 208 5.76 13.31 -18.81
N LEU A 209 6.46 13.29 -17.68
CA LEU A 209 7.21 14.44 -17.16
C LEU A 209 8.28 14.93 -18.15
N GLU A 210 9.03 14.04 -18.79
CA GLU A 210 10.00 14.43 -19.82
C GLU A 210 9.34 15.20 -20.96
N MET A 211 8.22 14.70 -21.47
CA MET A 211 7.47 15.33 -22.55
C MET A 211 6.92 16.69 -22.12
N ASP A 212 6.27 16.75 -20.96
CA ASP A 212 5.68 17.97 -20.39
C ASP A 212 6.74 19.04 -20.14
N PHE A 213 7.88 18.67 -19.55
CA PHE A 213 8.93 19.60 -19.16
C PHE A 213 9.78 20.05 -20.34
N ALA A 214 10.08 19.16 -21.28
CA ALA A 214 10.66 19.56 -22.57
C ALA A 214 9.73 20.53 -23.30
N ALA A 215 8.41 20.33 -23.18
CA ALA A 215 7.44 21.26 -23.74
C ALA A 215 7.60 22.66 -23.10
N LEU A 216 7.76 22.74 -21.79
CA LEU A 216 7.87 23.99 -21.04
C LEU A 216 9.27 24.63 -21.06
N GLY A 217 10.26 24.02 -21.71
CA GLY A 217 11.63 24.53 -21.72
C GLY A 217 12.38 24.28 -20.41
N VAL A 218 12.00 23.23 -19.67
CA VAL A 218 12.66 22.76 -18.45
C VAL A 218 13.55 21.56 -18.82
N ALA A 219 14.80 21.57 -18.36
CA ALA A 219 15.72 20.45 -18.54
C ALA A 219 15.37 19.33 -17.56
N VAL A 220 15.58 18.07 -17.96
CA VAL A 220 15.37 16.89 -17.11
C VAL A 220 16.61 16.02 -17.18
N VAL A 221 17.02 15.48 -16.04
CA VAL A 221 18.03 14.42 -15.93
C VAL A 221 17.54 13.38 -14.92
N TRP A 222 17.69 12.11 -15.26
CA TRP A 222 17.44 11.00 -14.34
C TRP A 222 18.76 10.50 -13.77
N VAL A 223 18.78 10.19 -12.48
CA VAL A 223 20.00 9.74 -11.81
C VAL A 223 19.71 8.46 -11.04
N ALA A 224 20.48 7.42 -11.31
CA ALA A 224 20.51 6.20 -10.52
C ALA A 224 21.47 6.40 -9.33
N PRO A 225 20.97 6.49 -8.08
CA PRO A 225 21.78 6.85 -6.91
C PRO A 225 22.42 5.63 -6.23
N VAL A 226 22.13 4.41 -6.69
CA VAL A 226 22.58 3.17 -6.07
C VAL A 226 23.91 2.71 -6.71
N PRO A 227 25.05 2.72 -5.99
CA PRO A 227 26.36 2.49 -6.61
C PRO A 227 26.59 1.10 -7.21
N VAL A 228 25.93 0.09 -6.65
CA VAL A 228 26.06 -1.32 -7.05
C VAL A 228 25.00 -1.74 -8.06
N GLU A 229 24.09 -0.83 -8.44
CA GLU A 229 23.07 -1.13 -9.45
C GLU A 229 23.72 -1.36 -10.82
N GLU A 230 23.32 -2.43 -11.47
CA GLU A 230 23.96 -2.90 -12.69
C GLU A 230 23.58 -2.04 -13.90
N MET A 231 24.56 -1.82 -14.79
CA MET A 231 24.37 -1.04 -16.01
C MET A 231 23.28 -1.64 -16.91
N ALA A 232 23.16 -2.97 -16.91
CA ALA A 232 22.14 -3.67 -17.67
C ALA A 232 20.73 -3.31 -17.18
N ASP A 233 20.50 -3.26 -15.87
CA ASP A 233 19.21 -2.95 -15.28
C ASP A 233 18.82 -1.49 -15.53
N MET A 234 19.76 -0.56 -15.38
CA MET A 234 19.52 0.86 -15.71
C MET A 234 19.17 1.05 -17.18
N LYS A 235 19.90 0.42 -18.11
CA LYS A 235 19.59 0.47 -19.55
C LYS A 235 18.25 -0.16 -19.87
N LYS A 236 17.92 -1.28 -19.20
CA LYS A 236 16.63 -1.93 -19.34
C LYS A 236 15.50 -1.02 -18.85
N PHE A 237 15.66 -0.36 -17.71
CA PHE A 237 14.69 0.61 -17.20
C PHE A 237 14.43 1.74 -18.20
N VAL A 238 15.50 2.36 -18.72
CA VAL A 238 15.41 3.42 -19.74
C VAL A 238 14.68 2.93 -20.99
N SER A 239 15.02 1.73 -21.48
CA SER A 239 14.37 1.14 -22.66
C SER A 239 12.90 0.84 -22.41
N ASP A 240 12.56 0.24 -21.27
CA ASP A 240 11.21 -0.25 -21.02
C ASP A 240 10.20 0.91 -20.80
N TYR A 241 10.66 2.08 -20.37
CA TYR A 241 9.82 3.28 -20.22
C TYR A 241 10.08 4.34 -21.30
N GLU A 242 10.88 4.00 -22.31
CA GLU A 242 11.23 4.86 -23.42
C GLU A 242 11.75 6.25 -22.99
N LEU A 243 12.56 6.28 -21.94
CA LEU A 243 13.11 7.54 -21.42
C LEU A 243 14.12 8.13 -22.41
N THR A 244 14.03 9.44 -22.60
CA THR A 244 14.81 10.21 -23.59
C THR A 244 15.70 11.25 -22.95
N ALA A 245 15.44 11.63 -21.69
CA ALA A 245 16.32 12.50 -20.95
C ALA A 245 17.66 11.79 -20.64
N PRO A 246 18.77 12.55 -20.48
CA PRO A 246 20.03 11.98 -20.02
C PRO A 246 19.86 11.21 -18.70
N VAL A 247 20.50 10.05 -18.63
CA VAL A 247 20.49 9.18 -17.44
C VAL A 247 21.92 9.02 -16.95
N LEU A 248 22.16 9.38 -15.69
CA LEU A 248 23.47 9.37 -15.04
C LEU A 248 23.53 8.31 -13.93
N HIS A 249 24.72 7.78 -13.66
CA HIS A 249 24.97 6.86 -12.54
C HIS A 249 25.80 7.55 -11.45
N ASP A 250 25.21 7.77 -10.27
CA ASP A 250 25.89 8.38 -9.12
C ASP A 250 26.64 7.34 -8.29
N LYS A 251 27.59 6.65 -8.93
CA LYS A 251 28.37 5.57 -8.31
C LYS A 251 29.22 6.05 -7.13
N SER A 252 29.67 7.31 -7.15
CA SER A 252 30.45 7.92 -6.06
C SER A 252 29.57 8.48 -4.93
N ARG A 253 28.24 8.52 -5.11
CA ARG A 253 27.27 9.21 -4.25
C ARG A 253 27.50 10.72 -4.15
N ALA A 254 28.28 11.32 -5.05
CA ALA A 254 28.62 12.73 -4.99
C ALA A 254 27.37 13.61 -5.06
N LEU A 255 26.45 13.31 -5.98
CA LEU A 255 25.23 14.08 -6.13
C LEU A 255 24.27 13.82 -4.97
N SER A 256 24.10 12.56 -4.59
CA SER A 256 23.22 12.15 -3.51
C SER A 256 23.64 12.80 -2.19
N VAL A 257 24.95 12.89 -1.91
CA VAL A 257 25.49 13.59 -0.73
C VAL A 257 25.24 15.09 -0.83
N ALA A 258 25.52 15.71 -1.98
CA ALA A 258 25.32 17.15 -2.20
C ALA A 258 23.87 17.58 -1.97
N LEU A 259 22.91 16.76 -2.43
CA LEU A 259 21.47 17.02 -2.28
C LEU A 259 20.88 16.51 -0.95
N ARG A 260 21.66 15.76 -0.17
CA ARG A 260 21.18 14.99 1.00
C ARG A 260 19.95 14.15 0.62
N ALA A 261 20.06 13.42 -0.48
CA ALA A 261 19.01 12.58 -1.01
C ALA A 261 18.68 11.45 -0.03
N SER A 262 17.40 11.14 0.10
CA SER A 262 16.90 10.22 1.12
C SER A 262 16.28 8.93 0.56
N THR A 263 15.81 8.98 -0.68
CA THR A 263 15.14 7.85 -1.33
C THR A 263 15.43 7.80 -2.82
N THR A 264 15.22 6.63 -3.42
CA THR A 264 15.40 6.41 -4.85
C THR A 264 14.39 7.12 -5.74
N THR A 265 13.32 7.75 -5.24
CA THR A 265 12.33 8.45 -6.10
C THR A 265 12.15 9.91 -5.73
N GLU A 266 13.16 10.50 -5.08
CA GLU A 266 13.17 11.92 -4.77
C GLU A 266 13.48 12.74 -6.05
N ALA A 267 12.73 13.80 -6.28
CA ALA A 267 12.96 14.76 -7.34
C ALA A 267 13.43 16.09 -6.76
N PHE A 268 14.28 16.79 -7.50
CA PHE A 268 14.84 18.09 -7.15
C PHE A 268 14.67 19.05 -8.32
N LEU A 269 14.30 20.29 -8.05
CA LEU A 269 14.17 21.34 -9.05
C LEU A 269 15.16 22.46 -8.74
N LEU A 270 16.04 22.72 -9.70
CA LEU A 270 16.94 23.87 -9.70
C LEU A 270 16.35 24.97 -10.58
N ASP A 271 16.35 26.21 -10.09
CA ASP A 271 16.05 27.38 -10.91
C ASP A 271 17.22 27.71 -11.85
N ALA A 272 17.05 28.68 -12.76
CA ALA A 272 18.08 29.07 -13.72
C ALA A 272 19.38 29.61 -13.08
N ALA A 273 19.36 29.97 -11.79
CA ALA A 273 20.54 30.37 -11.04
C ALA A 273 21.25 29.17 -10.36
N HIS A 274 20.78 27.95 -10.61
CA HIS A 274 21.26 26.71 -9.99
C HIS A 274 20.92 26.62 -8.50
N THR A 275 19.87 27.31 -8.06
CA THR A 275 19.34 27.28 -6.69
C THR A 275 18.30 26.18 -6.56
N LEU A 276 18.40 25.35 -5.53
CA LEU A 276 17.39 24.35 -5.22
C LEU A 276 16.11 25.04 -4.70
N VAL A 277 15.03 24.94 -5.47
CA VAL A 277 13.74 25.58 -5.14
C VAL A 277 12.65 24.57 -4.81
N TYR A 278 12.82 23.31 -5.17
CA TYR A 278 11.96 22.21 -4.73
C TYR A 278 12.72 20.91 -4.52
N ARG A 279 12.29 20.10 -3.55
CA ARG A 279 12.67 18.69 -3.40
C ARG A 279 11.53 17.82 -2.88
N GLY A 280 11.50 16.55 -3.24
CA GLY A 280 10.59 15.59 -2.62
C GLY A 280 9.91 14.65 -3.62
N ALA A 281 8.71 14.20 -3.30
CA ALA A 281 7.95 13.25 -4.11
C ALA A 281 7.48 13.84 -5.43
N ILE A 282 7.60 13.11 -6.55
CA ILE A 282 7.02 13.51 -7.84
C ILE A 282 5.51 13.83 -7.71
N ASN A 283 4.77 12.90 -7.10
CA ASN A 283 3.34 12.97 -6.79
C ASN A 283 3.03 12.01 -5.62
N ASP A 284 1.77 11.89 -5.22
CA ASP A 284 1.34 11.01 -4.12
C ASP A 284 0.62 9.73 -4.58
N GLN A 285 0.68 9.38 -5.87
CA GLN A 285 -0.04 8.23 -6.43
C GLN A 285 0.47 6.91 -5.83
N TYR A 286 1.76 6.82 -5.55
CA TYR A 286 2.39 5.62 -4.99
C TYR A 286 3.13 5.98 -3.70
N GLY A 287 3.04 5.11 -2.70
CA GLY A 287 3.87 5.20 -1.50
C GLY A 287 4.19 3.82 -0.93
N LEU A 288 4.74 3.78 0.28
CA LEU A 288 4.96 2.49 0.94
C LEU A 288 3.60 2.00 1.46
N GLY A 289 3.22 0.77 1.14
CA GLY A 289 1.96 0.16 1.60
C GLY A 289 0.68 0.61 0.88
N TYR A 290 0.74 1.53 -0.09
CA TYR A 290 -0.45 1.94 -0.84
C TYR A 290 -0.18 2.31 -2.31
N ALA A 291 -1.22 2.26 -3.12
CA ALA A 291 -1.27 2.77 -4.49
C ALA A 291 -2.66 3.36 -4.79
N LYS A 292 -2.70 4.55 -5.39
CA LYS A 292 -3.92 5.24 -5.82
C LYS A 292 -4.13 5.04 -7.32
N ASP A 293 -5.38 5.06 -7.76
CA ASP A 293 -5.70 5.05 -9.19
C ASP A 293 -5.07 6.27 -9.90
N LYS A 294 -5.07 7.43 -9.23
CA LYS A 294 -4.48 8.68 -9.71
C LYS A 294 -3.87 9.47 -8.56
N ALA A 295 -2.90 10.32 -8.88
CA ALA A 295 -2.36 11.29 -7.94
C ALA A 295 -3.45 12.29 -7.49
N THR A 296 -3.48 12.60 -6.20
CA THR A 296 -4.23 13.73 -5.63
C THR A 296 -3.37 15.00 -5.63
N PHE A 297 -2.06 14.86 -5.44
CA PHE A 297 -1.09 15.95 -5.42
C PHE A 297 0.00 15.76 -6.47
N THR A 298 0.31 16.81 -7.23
CA THR A 298 1.30 16.81 -8.32
C THR A 298 2.52 17.68 -7.99
N TYR A 299 3.12 17.44 -6.83
CA TYR A 299 4.12 18.34 -6.21
C TYR A 299 5.20 18.85 -7.17
N LEU A 300 5.82 17.97 -7.97
CA LEU A 300 6.89 18.39 -8.89
C LEU A 300 6.37 19.28 -10.04
N ARG A 301 5.19 18.97 -10.60
CA ARG A 301 4.58 19.83 -11.63
C ARG A 301 4.20 21.19 -11.07
N ASP A 302 3.63 21.21 -9.86
CA ASP A 302 3.20 22.45 -9.20
C ASP A 302 4.42 23.33 -8.89
N ALA A 303 5.53 22.72 -8.47
CA ALA A 303 6.80 23.42 -8.26
C ALA A 303 7.38 23.98 -9.56
N VAL A 304 7.42 23.19 -10.64
CA VAL A 304 7.88 23.66 -11.96
C VAL A 304 7.00 24.81 -12.46
N ALA A 305 5.68 24.70 -12.35
CA ALA A 305 4.75 25.74 -12.75
C ALA A 305 4.98 27.05 -11.97
N SER A 306 5.24 26.96 -10.66
CA SER A 306 5.54 28.13 -9.82
C SER A 306 6.81 28.86 -10.27
N VAL A 307 7.88 28.11 -10.57
CA VAL A 307 9.16 28.66 -11.03
C VAL A 307 9.02 29.32 -12.39
N LEU A 308 8.30 28.70 -13.33
CA LEU A 308 8.05 29.27 -14.66
C LEU A 308 7.20 30.54 -14.59
N ALA A 309 6.35 30.68 -13.57
CA ALA A 309 5.59 31.89 -13.30
C ALA A 309 6.41 32.98 -12.56
N GLY A 310 7.70 32.75 -12.29
CA GLY A 310 8.57 33.67 -11.55
C GLY A 310 8.36 33.67 -10.04
N GLY A 311 7.64 32.68 -9.51
CA GLY A 311 7.36 32.51 -8.08
C GLY A 311 8.16 31.37 -7.44
N LEU A 312 7.98 31.21 -6.13
CA LEU A 312 8.49 30.06 -5.38
C LEU A 312 7.38 29.02 -5.19
N PRO A 313 7.70 27.71 -5.18
CA PRO A 313 6.72 26.66 -4.90
C PRO A 313 6.08 26.82 -3.52
N THR A 314 4.76 26.70 -3.42
CA THR A 314 4.04 26.69 -2.14
C THR A 314 4.46 25.53 -1.25
N VAL A 315 4.60 24.34 -1.85
CA VAL A 315 5.18 23.16 -1.21
C VAL A 315 6.57 22.96 -1.79
N ALA A 316 7.58 23.56 -1.14
CA ALA A 316 8.97 23.49 -1.61
C ALA A 316 9.70 22.21 -1.16
N ALA A 317 9.21 21.48 -0.16
CA ALA A 317 9.84 20.26 0.31
C ALA A 317 8.84 19.22 0.80
N THR A 318 8.99 17.96 0.36
CA THR A 318 8.27 16.80 0.91
C THR A 318 9.22 15.61 1.11
N THR A 319 8.84 14.63 1.93
CA THR A 319 9.42 13.29 1.85
C THR A 319 9.01 12.66 0.51
N ALA A 320 9.87 11.80 -0.03
CA ALA A 320 9.58 11.01 -1.20
C ALA A 320 9.41 9.53 -0.84
N PRO A 321 8.51 8.79 -1.52
CA PRO A 321 8.43 7.34 -1.39
C PRO A 321 9.67 6.66 -2.02
N GLY A 322 9.76 5.34 -1.98
CA GLY A 322 10.86 4.59 -2.62
C GLY A 322 11.81 3.90 -1.64
N CYS A 323 12.84 3.26 -2.20
CA CYS A 323 13.85 2.58 -1.40
C CYS A 323 14.71 3.63 -0.67
N ALA A 324 14.92 3.44 0.63
CA ALA A 324 15.72 4.36 1.43
C ALA A 324 17.19 4.32 1.02
N LEU A 325 17.81 5.49 0.92
CA LEU A 325 19.23 5.66 0.61
C LEU A 325 20.04 5.88 1.89
N ASP A 326 21.25 5.31 1.93
CA ASP A 326 22.18 5.44 3.06
C ASP A 326 23.18 6.57 2.81
N VAL A 327 22.68 7.83 2.79
CA VAL A 327 23.42 9.00 2.32
C VAL A 327 23.33 10.21 3.28
N PRO A 328 24.44 10.62 3.93
CA PRO A 328 25.64 9.80 4.15
C PRO A 328 25.30 8.57 5.00
N PRO A 329 26.11 7.50 4.96
CA PRO A 329 25.94 6.38 5.87
C PRO A 329 25.92 6.89 7.32
N PRO A 330 25.08 6.32 8.21
CA PRO A 330 25.08 6.68 9.61
C PRO A 330 26.49 6.50 10.17
N ALA A 331 26.94 7.46 10.98
CA ALA A 331 28.17 7.29 11.74
C ALA A 331 28.04 6.00 12.57
N VAL A 332 29.07 5.15 12.53
CA VAL A 332 29.10 3.92 13.32
C VAL A 332 29.01 4.32 14.79
N THR A 333 27.85 4.11 15.40
CA THR A 333 27.58 4.49 16.79
C THR A 333 27.94 3.36 17.76
N GLN A 334 28.08 2.12 17.27
CA GLN A 334 28.25 0.95 18.12
C GLN A 334 29.12 -0.12 17.43
N ALA A 335 30.22 -0.50 18.09
CA ALA A 335 31.00 -1.67 17.70
C ALA A 335 30.19 -2.94 17.99
N THR A 336 30.20 -3.90 17.06
CA THR A 336 29.47 -5.17 17.20
C THR A 336 30.33 -6.35 16.75
N GLN A 337 30.15 -7.50 17.39
CA GLN A 337 30.74 -8.78 16.97
C GLN A 337 29.78 -9.59 16.07
N VAL A 338 28.59 -9.08 15.81
CA VAL A 338 27.63 -9.67 14.86
C VAL A 338 28.23 -9.55 13.46
N THR A 339 28.21 -10.63 12.70
CA THR A 339 28.69 -10.66 11.31
C THR A 339 27.65 -11.25 10.38
N TYR A 340 27.77 -10.94 9.09
CA TYR A 340 26.83 -11.44 8.09
C TYR A 340 26.78 -12.96 8.07
N HIS A 341 27.91 -13.63 7.88
CA HIS A 341 27.94 -15.09 7.74
C HIS A 341 27.55 -15.83 9.01
N LYS A 342 27.88 -15.32 10.20
CA LYS A 342 27.62 -16.02 11.45
C LYS A 342 26.19 -15.84 11.98
N GLN A 343 25.59 -14.65 11.88
CA GLN A 343 24.24 -14.42 12.41
C GLN A 343 23.26 -14.01 11.32
N ILE A 344 23.53 -12.93 10.61
CA ILE A 344 22.53 -12.27 9.76
C ILE A 344 22.04 -13.16 8.62
N ALA A 345 22.94 -13.91 7.98
CA ALA A 345 22.56 -14.83 6.91
C ALA A 345 21.56 -15.92 7.38
N ARG A 346 21.65 -16.37 8.64
CA ARG A 346 20.68 -17.32 9.22
C ARG A 346 19.32 -16.66 9.41
N THR A 347 19.30 -15.49 10.04
CA THR A 347 18.07 -14.71 10.25
C THR A 347 17.37 -14.41 8.91
N LEU A 348 18.12 -13.99 7.89
CA LEU A 348 17.54 -13.71 6.57
C LEU A 348 17.04 -14.99 5.87
N GLN A 349 17.77 -16.11 5.95
CA GLN A 349 17.31 -17.38 5.37
C GLN A 349 16.02 -17.91 6.01
N THR A 350 15.87 -17.73 7.31
CA THR A 350 14.67 -18.15 8.05
C THR A 350 13.48 -17.24 7.76
N HIS A 351 13.67 -15.92 7.77
CA HIS A 351 12.56 -14.97 7.84
C HIS A 351 12.29 -14.16 6.57
N CYS A 352 13.28 -14.00 5.68
CA CYS A 352 13.21 -13.03 4.59
C CYS A 352 13.31 -13.68 3.20
N ILE A 353 14.19 -14.65 3.03
CA ILE A 353 14.59 -15.18 1.72
C ILE A 353 13.49 -16.03 1.05
N GLU A 354 12.45 -16.45 1.80
CA GLU A 354 11.25 -17.05 1.18
C GLU A 354 10.65 -16.13 0.11
N CYS A 355 10.59 -14.83 0.43
CA CYS A 355 10.09 -13.80 -0.47
C CYS A 355 11.24 -13.06 -1.19
N HIS A 356 12.33 -12.73 -0.48
CA HIS A 356 13.45 -11.93 -0.98
C HIS A 356 14.55 -12.80 -1.62
N ARG A 357 14.22 -13.35 -2.78
CA ARG A 357 15.10 -14.16 -3.63
C ARG A 357 14.72 -13.96 -5.09
N ASP A 358 15.59 -14.41 -5.99
CA ASP A 358 15.24 -14.44 -7.40
C ASP A 358 14.00 -15.34 -7.65
N GLY A 359 13.11 -14.89 -8.54
CA GLY A 359 11.79 -15.47 -8.80
C GLY A 359 10.76 -15.39 -7.64
N GLY A 360 11.14 -14.79 -6.50
CA GLY A 360 10.28 -14.56 -5.34
C GLY A 360 9.31 -13.38 -5.54
N ILE A 361 8.44 -13.13 -4.55
CA ILE A 361 7.52 -11.98 -4.56
C ILE A 361 8.13 -10.71 -3.98
N GLY A 362 9.29 -10.84 -3.30
CA GLY A 362 10.04 -9.72 -2.77
C GLY A 362 10.58 -8.86 -3.91
N PRO A 363 10.67 -7.53 -3.72
CA PRO A 363 11.08 -6.62 -4.77
C PRO A 363 12.56 -6.72 -5.20
N PHE A 364 13.39 -7.30 -4.35
CA PHE A 364 14.82 -7.52 -4.55
C PHE A 364 15.26 -8.74 -3.72
N ALA A 365 16.36 -9.36 -4.13
CA ALA A 365 16.96 -10.47 -3.41
C ALA A 365 17.62 -10.00 -2.10
N LEU A 366 17.73 -10.89 -1.12
CA LEU A 366 18.51 -10.69 0.13
C LEU A 366 19.39 -11.92 0.40
N THR A 367 19.85 -12.56 -0.67
CA THR A 367 20.52 -13.86 -0.66
C THR A 367 22.03 -13.77 -0.51
N SER A 368 22.60 -12.59 -0.74
CA SER A 368 24.04 -12.32 -0.63
C SER A 368 24.35 -11.19 0.36
N TYR A 369 25.61 -11.07 0.78
CA TYR A 369 26.07 -9.93 1.59
C TYR A 369 25.85 -8.60 0.86
N GLY A 370 26.17 -8.56 -0.44
CA GLY A 370 26.02 -7.38 -1.29
C GLY A 370 24.59 -6.88 -1.33
N ASP A 371 23.63 -7.78 -1.55
CA ASP A 371 22.19 -7.47 -1.59
C ASP A 371 21.73 -6.77 -0.30
N VAL A 372 22.20 -7.28 0.85
CA VAL A 372 21.77 -6.79 2.16
C VAL A 372 22.40 -5.43 2.47
N VAL A 373 23.67 -5.24 2.10
CA VAL A 373 24.35 -3.95 2.27
C VAL A 373 23.72 -2.88 1.36
N GLU A 374 23.37 -3.24 0.13
CA GLU A 374 22.69 -2.35 -0.81
C GLU A 374 21.37 -1.84 -0.26
N HIS A 375 20.57 -2.72 0.33
CA HIS A 375 19.24 -2.41 0.84
C HIS A 375 19.20 -2.10 2.34
N ALA A 376 20.35 -1.93 2.99
CA ALA A 376 20.46 -1.85 4.45
C ALA A 376 19.53 -0.80 5.09
N ALA A 377 19.48 0.41 4.50
CA ALA A 377 18.62 1.49 4.99
C ALA A 377 17.13 1.14 4.88
N MET A 378 16.72 0.44 3.81
CA MET A 378 15.35 0.01 3.59
C MET A 378 14.97 -1.15 4.51
N ILE A 379 15.86 -2.15 4.68
CA ILE A 379 15.67 -3.26 5.62
C ILE A 379 15.47 -2.71 7.03
N ARG A 380 16.37 -1.83 7.48
CA ARG A 380 16.24 -1.16 8.79
C ARG A 380 14.90 -0.45 8.92
N LYS A 381 14.53 0.40 7.94
CA LYS A 381 13.26 1.16 7.94
C LYS A 381 12.02 0.25 8.06
N GLN A 382 12.02 -0.91 7.40
CA GLN A 382 10.90 -1.85 7.42
C GLN A 382 10.85 -2.73 8.68
N VAL A 383 12.00 -3.13 9.22
CA VAL A 383 12.10 -3.91 10.47
C VAL A 383 11.80 -3.04 11.69
N GLU A 384 12.27 -1.79 11.73
CA GLU A 384 12.00 -0.84 12.82
C GLU A 384 10.49 -0.55 12.96
N ARG A 385 9.80 -0.34 11.84
CA ARG A 385 8.34 -0.11 11.84
C ARG A 385 7.50 -1.38 12.05
N GLY A 386 8.13 -2.56 12.11
CA GLY A 386 7.46 -3.85 12.19
C GLY A 386 6.56 -4.15 10.99
N ALA A 387 6.97 -3.71 9.79
CA ALA A 387 6.30 -4.07 8.53
C ALA A 387 6.91 -5.33 7.90
N MET A 388 8.18 -5.60 8.21
CA MET A 388 8.89 -6.78 7.75
C MET A 388 9.56 -7.51 8.93
N PRO A 389 9.57 -8.86 8.93
CA PRO A 389 8.74 -9.73 8.09
C PRO A 389 7.23 -9.44 8.26
N PRO A 390 6.39 -9.67 7.25
CA PRO A 390 4.98 -9.32 7.31
C PRO A 390 4.27 -10.34 8.21
N TRP A 391 4.19 -10.04 9.50
CA TRP A 391 3.44 -10.81 10.49
C TRP A 391 2.80 -9.85 11.48
N PHE A 392 1.48 -9.75 11.43
CA PHE A 392 0.73 -8.71 12.13
C PHE A 392 -0.19 -9.28 13.21
N ALA A 393 -0.12 -10.58 13.50
CA ALA A 393 -0.77 -11.14 14.66
C ALA A 393 -0.07 -10.66 15.94
N ARG A 394 -0.86 -10.25 16.93
CA ARG A 394 -0.36 -10.04 18.28
C ARG A 394 0.16 -11.38 18.83
N PRO A 395 1.33 -11.39 19.49
CA PRO A 395 1.77 -12.58 20.21
C PRO A 395 0.69 -13.04 21.19
N PRO A 396 0.42 -14.36 21.31
CA PRO A 396 -0.50 -14.86 22.32
C PRO A 396 -0.01 -14.49 23.72
N GLU A 397 -0.93 -14.22 24.64
CA GLU A 397 -0.60 -14.04 26.05
C GLU A 397 0.12 -15.28 26.61
N GLU A 398 1.02 -15.11 27.58
CA GLU A 398 1.72 -16.24 28.19
C GLU A 398 0.72 -17.29 28.71
N GLY A 399 0.86 -18.53 28.22
CA GLY A 399 -0.04 -19.64 28.56
C GLY A 399 -1.31 -19.76 27.71
N ALA A 400 -1.57 -18.84 26.78
CA ALA A 400 -2.64 -18.97 25.80
C ALA A 400 -2.23 -19.95 24.68
N ASN A 401 -3.16 -20.83 24.27
CA ASN A 401 -2.96 -21.70 23.12
C ASN A 401 -3.08 -20.87 21.83
N GLY A 402 -1.97 -20.57 21.18
CA GLY A 402 -1.98 -19.67 20.01
C GLY A 402 -0.74 -19.72 19.12
N VAL A 403 0.04 -20.81 19.16
CA VAL A 403 1.26 -20.93 18.35
C VAL A 403 0.88 -21.20 16.90
N PHE A 404 1.38 -20.35 16.01
CA PHE A 404 1.22 -20.49 14.57
C PHE A 404 2.48 -21.11 13.94
N VAL A 405 2.33 -22.15 13.11
CA VAL A 405 3.48 -22.86 12.49
C VAL A 405 4.19 -22.03 11.43
N ASN A 406 3.50 -21.04 10.88
CA ASN A 406 3.98 -20.20 9.81
C ASN A 406 4.24 -18.76 10.29
N ASP A 407 4.43 -18.57 11.60
CA ASP A 407 4.90 -17.31 12.16
C ASP A 407 6.30 -17.02 11.63
N CYS A 408 6.42 -15.94 10.84
CA CYS A 408 7.67 -15.51 10.25
C CYS A 408 8.32 -14.33 11.00
N SER A 409 7.79 -13.95 12.18
CA SER A 409 8.31 -12.82 12.96
C SER A 409 9.76 -13.05 13.42
N LEU A 410 10.48 -11.94 13.62
CA LEU A 410 11.81 -11.96 14.23
C LEU A 410 11.65 -12.02 15.76
N SER A 411 12.45 -12.86 16.42
CA SER A 411 12.60 -12.76 17.87
C SER A 411 13.20 -11.40 18.27
N ALA A 412 13.05 -11.03 19.54
CA ALA A 412 13.61 -9.78 20.06
C ALA A 412 15.14 -9.70 19.86
N ASP A 413 15.84 -10.82 20.08
CA ASP A 413 17.29 -10.91 19.92
C ASP A 413 17.70 -10.81 18.44
N GLU A 414 17.07 -11.57 17.54
CA GLU A 414 17.36 -11.51 16.10
C GLU A 414 17.09 -10.12 15.52
N LYS A 415 15.99 -9.47 15.96
CA LYS A 415 15.68 -8.09 15.58
C LYS A 415 16.77 -7.13 16.07
N GLY A 416 17.20 -7.29 17.32
CA GLY A 416 18.28 -6.50 17.91
C GLY A 416 19.59 -6.65 17.14
N GLU A 417 20.03 -7.89 16.91
CA GLU A 417 21.27 -8.20 16.18
C GLU A 417 21.25 -7.64 14.75
N LEU A 418 20.13 -7.82 14.02
CA LEU A 418 19.97 -7.31 12.67
C LEU A 418 20.05 -5.78 12.63
N LEU A 419 19.30 -5.08 13.49
CA LEU A 419 19.28 -3.61 13.51
C LEU A 419 20.62 -3.01 13.94
N THR A 420 21.29 -3.63 14.91
CA THR A 420 22.64 -3.22 15.34
C THR A 420 23.64 -3.42 14.21
N TRP A 421 23.61 -4.56 13.51
CA TRP A 421 24.52 -4.82 12.38
C TRP A 421 24.26 -3.88 11.20
N LEU A 422 23.00 -3.59 10.86
CA LEU A 422 22.64 -2.65 9.79
C LEU A 422 23.13 -1.21 10.06
N SER A 423 23.33 -0.87 11.33
CA SER A 423 23.77 0.45 11.80
C SER A 423 25.26 0.50 12.17
N SER A 424 26.02 -0.57 11.91
CA SER A 424 27.46 -0.65 12.16
C SER A 424 28.26 -0.65 10.85
N GLU A 425 29.54 -1.06 10.90
CA GLU A 425 30.39 -1.30 9.73
C GLU A 425 29.91 -2.45 8.84
N ARG A 426 28.85 -3.18 9.24
CA ARG A 426 28.27 -4.32 8.49
C ARG A 426 29.32 -5.37 8.16
N LEU A 427 30.02 -5.84 9.21
CA LEU A 427 31.08 -6.84 9.08
C LEU A 427 30.55 -8.11 8.38
N GLU A 428 31.24 -8.53 7.31
CA GLU A 428 30.87 -9.72 6.54
C GLU A 428 31.13 -11.02 7.33
N GLY A 429 32.25 -11.09 8.04
CA GLY A 429 32.66 -12.26 8.83
C GLY A 429 33.30 -13.37 7.98
N ASN A 430 33.47 -14.55 8.57
CA ASN A 430 34.08 -15.69 7.89
C ASN A 430 33.02 -16.51 7.14
N VAL A 431 33.22 -16.72 5.83
CA VAL A 431 32.33 -17.54 4.99
C VAL A 431 32.15 -18.96 5.52
N ALA A 432 33.11 -19.52 6.26
CA ALA A 432 32.99 -20.84 6.88
C ALA A 432 31.90 -20.90 7.98
N ASP A 433 31.51 -19.75 8.53
CA ASP A 433 30.42 -19.66 9.51
C ASP A 433 29.04 -19.56 8.84
N ALA A 434 28.97 -19.45 7.51
CA ALA A 434 27.72 -19.28 6.77
C ALA A 434 26.78 -20.48 6.94
N PRO A 435 25.45 -20.26 7.06
CA PRO A 435 24.50 -21.36 6.97
C PRO A 435 24.50 -21.99 5.57
N VAL A 436 24.12 -23.27 5.51
CA VAL A 436 23.91 -23.96 4.24
C VAL A 436 22.84 -23.20 3.43
N PRO A 437 23.15 -22.74 2.20
CA PRO A 437 22.18 -22.01 1.38
C PRO A 437 20.90 -22.83 1.17
N ARG A 438 19.74 -22.16 1.33
CA ARG A 438 18.45 -22.77 0.98
C ARG A 438 18.37 -22.99 -0.52
N VAL A 439 17.88 -24.16 -0.91
CA VAL A 439 17.57 -24.49 -2.31
C VAL A 439 16.08 -24.32 -2.52
N PHE A 440 15.71 -23.52 -3.50
CA PHE A 440 14.33 -23.34 -3.93
C PHE A 440 14.11 -24.10 -5.23
N VAL A 441 12.93 -24.71 -5.35
CA VAL A 441 12.51 -25.35 -6.60
C VAL A 441 11.73 -24.34 -7.43
N ASP A 442 12.12 -24.16 -8.70
CA ASP A 442 11.44 -23.25 -9.62
C ASP A 442 10.13 -23.84 -10.19
N GLU A 443 9.90 -25.13 -9.96
CA GLU A 443 8.68 -25.83 -10.34
C GLU A 443 7.63 -25.81 -9.21
N TRP A 444 7.19 -26.98 -8.75
CA TRP A 444 6.14 -27.16 -7.76
C TRP A 444 6.75 -27.41 -6.39
N THR A 445 6.48 -26.53 -5.42
CA THR A 445 6.93 -26.67 -4.03
C THR A 445 6.24 -27.84 -3.32
N ILE A 446 5.05 -28.24 -3.79
CA ILE A 446 4.33 -29.41 -3.27
C ILE A 446 4.88 -30.75 -3.77
N GLY A 447 5.88 -30.75 -4.64
CA GLY A 447 6.31 -31.92 -5.41
C GLY A 447 5.53 -32.06 -6.72
N LYS A 448 5.79 -33.12 -7.50
CA LYS A 448 5.15 -33.32 -8.81
C LYS A 448 3.62 -33.46 -8.66
N PRO A 449 2.80 -32.58 -9.26
CA PRO A 449 1.36 -32.69 -9.21
C PRO A 449 0.85 -33.91 -9.99
N ASP A 450 -0.24 -34.51 -9.49
CA ASP A 450 -0.98 -35.56 -10.19
C ASP A 450 -1.88 -34.99 -11.28
N ALA A 451 -2.34 -33.74 -11.11
CA ALA A 451 -3.08 -33.01 -12.13
C ALA A 451 -2.74 -31.50 -12.09
N VAL A 452 -2.80 -30.86 -13.26
CA VAL A 452 -2.56 -29.43 -13.43
C VAL A 452 -3.71 -28.83 -14.23
N PHE A 453 -4.27 -27.73 -13.72
CA PHE A 453 -5.33 -26.96 -14.37
C PHE A 453 -4.83 -25.55 -14.65
N GLN A 454 -4.77 -25.15 -15.91
CA GLN A 454 -4.34 -23.83 -16.33
C GLN A 454 -5.54 -23.03 -16.85
N ILE A 455 -5.56 -21.72 -16.59
CA ILE A 455 -6.61 -20.86 -17.15
C ILE A 455 -6.54 -20.86 -18.68
N PRO A 456 -7.68 -20.83 -19.39
CA PRO A 456 -7.73 -21.14 -20.82
C PRO A 456 -7.06 -20.09 -21.71
N ARG A 457 -6.98 -18.83 -21.27
CA ARG A 457 -6.39 -17.71 -22.03
C ARG A 457 -5.53 -16.85 -21.11
N PRO A 458 -4.38 -16.35 -21.58
CA PRO A 458 -3.65 -15.30 -20.89
C PRO A 458 -4.52 -14.06 -20.68
N ILE A 459 -4.33 -13.41 -19.55
CA ILE A 459 -4.97 -12.15 -19.20
C ILE A 459 -3.91 -11.05 -19.36
N THR A 460 -4.23 -9.97 -20.07
CA THR A 460 -3.37 -8.79 -20.18
C THR A 460 -3.64 -7.83 -19.02
N ILE A 461 -2.57 -7.44 -18.31
CA ILE A 461 -2.60 -6.53 -17.18
C ILE A 461 -2.04 -5.18 -17.64
N LYS A 462 -2.78 -4.09 -17.41
CA LYS A 462 -2.36 -2.73 -17.76
C LYS A 462 -1.09 -2.34 -17.00
N ALA A 463 -0.38 -1.34 -17.54
CA ALA A 463 0.77 -0.72 -16.87
C ALA A 463 0.39 0.08 -15.60
N GLU A 464 -0.75 0.77 -15.61
CA GLU A 464 -1.16 1.72 -14.56
C GLU A 464 -2.66 1.60 -14.21
N GLY A 465 -3.04 2.19 -13.08
CA GLY A 465 -4.42 2.31 -12.60
C GLY A 465 -4.95 1.04 -11.92
N ALA A 466 -6.27 0.96 -11.75
CA ALA A 466 -6.93 -0.22 -11.22
C ALA A 466 -7.35 -1.22 -12.31
N MET A 467 -7.34 -2.51 -11.95
CA MET A 467 -7.90 -3.59 -12.76
C MET A 467 -9.12 -4.17 -12.03
N PRO A 468 -10.27 -4.33 -12.71
CA PRO A 468 -11.38 -5.05 -12.12
C PRO A 468 -10.99 -6.52 -11.94
N TYR A 469 -11.62 -7.17 -10.96
CA TYR A 469 -11.48 -8.61 -10.75
C TYR A 469 -11.72 -9.40 -12.03
N GLN A 470 -10.83 -10.35 -12.30
CA GLN A 470 -10.93 -11.25 -13.45
C GLN A 470 -11.52 -12.58 -13.00
N ASN A 471 -12.57 -13.02 -13.68
CA ASN A 471 -13.22 -14.29 -13.41
C ASN A 471 -13.03 -15.23 -14.60
N THR A 472 -12.49 -16.43 -14.35
CA THR A 472 -12.29 -17.45 -15.37
C THR A 472 -12.56 -18.84 -14.81
N PHE A 473 -12.77 -19.81 -15.70
CA PHE A 473 -13.17 -21.17 -15.31
C PHE A 473 -12.35 -22.21 -16.04
N VAL A 474 -12.09 -23.33 -15.35
CA VAL A 474 -11.44 -24.51 -15.92
C VAL A 474 -12.30 -25.73 -15.57
N GLU A 475 -12.54 -26.59 -16.55
CA GLU A 475 -13.26 -27.84 -16.34
C GLU A 475 -12.29 -28.95 -15.93
N THR A 476 -12.70 -29.77 -14.97
CA THR A 476 -11.97 -30.99 -14.61
C THR A 476 -12.59 -32.19 -15.34
N SER A 477 -11.78 -33.19 -15.68
CA SER A 477 -12.19 -34.34 -16.52
C SER A 477 -12.31 -35.65 -15.75
N PHE A 478 -12.33 -35.63 -14.41
CA PHE A 478 -12.39 -36.84 -13.60
C PHE A 478 -13.76 -37.51 -13.67
N ALA A 479 -13.75 -38.84 -13.82
CA ALA A 479 -14.96 -39.67 -13.81
C ALA A 479 -15.53 -39.88 -12.40
N GLU A 480 -14.70 -39.74 -11.37
CA GLU A 480 -15.06 -39.95 -9.97
C GLU A 480 -14.50 -38.84 -9.08
N ASP A 481 -15.03 -38.74 -7.86
CA ASP A 481 -14.57 -37.77 -6.86
C ASP A 481 -13.10 -38.04 -6.51
N ARG A 482 -12.32 -36.97 -6.41
CA ARG A 482 -10.92 -37.02 -6.01
C ARG A 482 -10.71 -36.29 -4.68
N TRP A 483 -9.76 -36.78 -3.89
CA TRP A 483 -9.39 -36.20 -2.60
C TRP A 483 -8.03 -35.54 -2.73
N VAL A 484 -7.99 -34.21 -2.63
CA VAL A 484 -6.78 -33.41 -2.81
C VAL A 484 -6.11 -33.19 -1.46
N GLN A 485 -4.88 -33.71 -1.32
CA GLN A 485 -4.06 -33.55 -0.11
C GLN A 485 -3.19 -32.28 -0.20
N ALA A 486 -2.75 -31.90 -1.39
CA ALA A 486 -1.99 -30.66 -1.58
C ALA A 486 -2.42 -29.91 -2.84
N TYR A 487 -2.33 -28.59 -2.79
CA TYR A 487 -2.47 -27.73 -3.96
C TYR A 487 -1.42 -26.62 -3.94
N GLU A 488 -1.11 -26.11 -5.13
CA GLU A 488 -0.27 -24.93 -5.33
C GLU A 488 -0.75 -24.13 -6.54
N ILE A 489 -0.77 -22.81 -6.42
CA ILE A 489 -1.13 -21.89 -7.51
C ILE A 489 0.13 -21.15 -7.96
N ILE A 490 0.43 -21.22 -9.25
CA ILE A 490 1.60 -20.60 -9.86
C ILE A 490 1.14 -19.64 -10.97
N PRO A 491 1.22 -18.31 -10.75
CA PRO A 491 1.15 -17.31 -11.80
C PRO A 491 2.36 -17.35 -12.73
N THR A 492 2.17 -16.97 -14.01
CA THR A 492 3.30 -16.73 -14.91
C THR A 492 3.91 -15.35 -14.70
N ALA A 493 3.12 -14.40 -14.19
CA ALA A 493 3.57 -13.06 -13.81
C ALA A 493 3.27 -12.77 -12.33
N ARG A 494 4.00 -13.40 -11.41
CA ARG A 494 3.79 -13.31 -9.95
C ARG A 494 3.73 -11.88 -9.44
N GLN A 495 4.51 -10.98 -10.03
CA GLN A 495 4.64 -9.58 -9.62
C GLN A 495 3.35 -8.75 -9.78
N VAL A 496 2.39 -9.19 -10.60
CA VAL A 496 1.11 -8.50 -10.78
C VAL A 496 -0.07 -9.19 -10.10
N VAL A 497 0.09 -10.42 -9.58
CA VAL A 497 -1.02 -11.15 -8.94
C VAL A 497 -1.07 -10.84 -7.46
N HIS A 498 -2.10 -10.09 -7.05
CA HIS A 498 -2.31 -9.81 -5.64
C HIS A 498 -2.96 -10.99 -4.94
N HIS A 499 -4.04 -11.56 -5.47
CA HIS A 499 -4.59 -12.80 -4.92
C HIS A 499 -5.42 -13.57 -5.95
N VAL A 500 -5.60 -14.87 -5.67
CA VAL A 500 -6.46 -15.78 -6.45
C VAL A 500 -7.33 -16.54 -5.46
N ILE A 501 -8.64 -16.53 -5.69
CA ILE A 501 -9.59 -17.37 -4.96
C ILE A 501 -10.14 -18.41 -5.92
N VAL A 502 -10.01 -19.69 -5.54
CA VAL A 502 -10.52 -20.82 -6.31
C VAL A 502 -11.71 -21.41 -5.58
N LYS A 503 -12.84 -21.53 -6.28
CA LYS A 503 -14.02 -22.29 -5.82
C LYS A 503 -14.25 -23.49 -6.73
N VAL A 504 -14.85 -24.54 -6.15
CA VAL A 504 -15.17 -25.78 -6.84
C VAL A 504 -16.68 -25.88 -7.00
N HIS A 505 -17.13 -26.02 -8.24
CA HIS A 505 -18.55 -26.10 -8.60
C HIS A 505 -18.86 -27.50 -9.13
N PRO A 506 -19.78 -28.26 -8.51
CA PRO A 506 -20.18 -29.57 -9.03
C PRO A 506 -20.73 -29.50 -10.45
N LYS A 507 -20.60 -30.60 -11.19
CA LYS A 507 -21.13 -30.72 -12.55
C LYS A 507 -22.63 -30.39 -12.59
N GLY A 508 -23.02 -29.50 -13.50
CA GLY A 508 -24.43 -29.08 -13.67
C GLY A 508 -24.92 -28.06 -12.64
N SER A 509 -24.10 -27.66 -11.66
CA SER A 509 -24.44 -26.56 -10.77
C SER A 509 -24.58 -25.24 -11.56
N LYS A 510 -25.58 -24.42 -11.19
CA LYS A 510 -25.64 -23.04 -11.69
C LYS A 510 -24.58 -22.25 -10.96
N ILE A 511 -23.55 -21.82 -11.66
CA ILE A 511 -22.55 -20.88 -11.15
C ILE A 511 -23.26 -19.52 -11.06
N VAL A 512 -23.79 -19.22 -9.88
CA VAL A 512 -24.40 -17.93 -9.57
C VAL A 512 -23.62 -17.37 -8.41
N ASP A 513 -22.98 -16.21 -8.61
CA ASP A 513 -22.30 -15.49 -7.52
C ASP A 513 -23.34 -14.78 -6.65
N ARG A 514 -24.22 -15.56 -5.99
CA ARG A 514 -25.26 -15.01 -5.11
C ARG A 514 -24.68 -14.43 -3.83
N GLY A 515 -23.48 -14.85 -3.45
CA GLY A 515 -22.80 -14.41 -2.24
C GLY A 515 -21.99 -13.13 -2.42
N GLU A 516 -21.79 -12.64 -3.64
CA GLU A 516 -20.95 -11.47 -3.93
C GLU A 516 -19.59 -11.51 -3.21
N GLY A 517 -18.95 -12.68 -3.15
CA GLY A 517 -17.68 -12.89 -2.43
C GLY A 517 -17.78 -13.28 -0.95
N SER A 518 -18.97 -13.31 -0.33
CA SER A 518 -19.15 -13.64 1.11
C SER A 518 -19.01 -15.14 1.49
N GLU A 519 -18.60 -15.97 0.54
CA GLU A 519 -18.55 -17.43 0.67
C GLU A 519 -17.13 -17.91 0.97
N GLY A 520 -16.99 -19.15 1.47
CA GLY A 520 -15.68 -19.79 1.61
C GLY A 520 -15.00 -20.09 0.27
N TYR A 521 -13.73 -20.48 0.34
CA TYR A 521 -12.93 -20.87 -0.81
C TYR A 521 -12.42 -22.32 -0.72
N TRP A 522 -12.05 -22.89 -1.85
CA TRP A 522 -11.45 -24.23 -1.91
C TRP A 522 -9.92 -24.16 -1.83
N ALA A 523 -9.31 -23.30 -2.66
CA ALA A 523 -7.88 -22.96 -2.64
C ALA A 523 -7.69 -21.44 -2.77
N ALA A 524 -6.58 -20.92 -2.27
CA ALA A 524 -6.24 -19.50 -2.35
C ALA A 524 -4.75 -19.29 -2.66
N TYR A 525 -4.46 -18.19 -3.34
CA TYR A 525 -3.13 -17.62 -3.50
C TYR A 525 -3.18 -16.20 -2.96
N VAL A 526 -2.27 -15.85 -2.07
CA VAL A 526 -2.07 -14.49 -1.54
C VAL A 526 -0.55 -14.28 -1.39
N PRO A 527 -0.05 -13.04 -1.31
CA PRO A 527 1.38 -12.80 -1.14
C PRO A 527 1.82 -13.43 0.18
N GLY A 528 2.81 -14.32 0.13
CA GLY A 528 3.28 -15.11 1.27
C GLY A 528 2.59 -16.47 1.48
N ASN A 529 1.58 -16.83 0.69
CA ASN A 529 0.93 -18.15 0.75
C ASN A 529 0.44 -18.59 -0.64
N SER A 530 1.24 -19.42 -1.32
CA SER A 530 0.96 -19.93 -2.68
C SER A 530 0.40 -21.35 -2.71
N HIS A 531 0.52 -22.10 -1.61
CA HIS A 531 0.28 -23.54 -1.57
C HIS A 531 -0.22 -23.99 -0.21
N ARG A 532 -0.84 -25.17 -0.19
CA ARG A 532 -1.25 -25.85 1.04
C ARG A 532 -0.96 -27.33 0.91
N VAL A 533 -0.19 -27.87 1.85
CA VAL A 533 -0.01 -29.33 2.04
C VAL A 533 -0.74 -29.73 3.31
N LEU A 534 -1.73 -30.61 3.18
CA LEU A 534 -2.49 -31.14 4.31
C LEU A 534 -1.78 -32.38 4.89
N PRO A 535 -1.85 -32.60 6.23
CA PRO A 535 -1.32 -33.81 6.84
C PRO A 535 -1.93 -35.09 6.25
N GLU A 536 -1.22 -36.20 6.39
CA GLU A 536 -1.73 -37.50 5.96
C GLU A 536 -3.10 -37.81 6.60
N GLY A 537 -4.04 -38.32 5.80
CA GLY A 537 -5.41 -38.57 6.21
C GLY A 537 -6.35 -37.35 6.17
N PHE A 538 -5.85 -36.17 5.81
CA PHE A 538 -6.66 -34.96 5.58
C PHE A 538 -6.69 -34.63 4.09
N ALA A 539 -7.88 -34.28 3.57
CA ALA A 539 -8.01 -33.87 2.18
C ALA A 539 -9.16 -32.89 1.97
N LYS A 540 -9.11 -32.16 0.85
CA LYS A 540 -10.23 -31.40 0.30
C LYS A 540 -10.90 -32.20 -0.81
N LYS A 541 -12.23 -32.21 -0.85
CA LYS A 541 -12.97 -32.89 -1.92
C LYS A 541 -12.89 -32.12 -3.24
N LEU A 542 -12.67 -32.83 -4.34
CA LEU A 542 -12.82 -32.34 -5.71
C LEU A 542 -13.82 -33.26 -6.44
N PRO A 543 -15.08 -32.84 -6.65
CA PRO A 543 -16.10 -33.69 -7.24
C PRO A 543 -15.81 -34.08 -8.69
N ALA A 544 -16.35 -35.23 -9.11
CA ALA A 544 -16.29 -35.69 -10.50
C ALA A 544 -16.84 -34.63 -11.48
N GLY A 545 -16.09 -34.35 -12.55
CA GLY A 545 -16.47 -33.37 -13.57
C GLY A 545 -16.73 -31.95 -13.06
N ALA A 546 -16.17 -31.57 -11.91
CA ALA A 546 -16.33 -30.23 -11.35
C ALA A 546 -15.71 -29.14 -12.23
N ARG A 547 -16.21 -27.91 -12.08
CA ARG A 547 -15.64 -26.70 -12.66
C ARG A 547 -14.93 -25.90 -11.57
N LEU A 548 -13.67 -25.54 -11.82
CA LEU A 548 -12.91 -24.63 -10.99
C LEU A 548 -13.19 -23.20 -11.45
N SER A 549 -13.62 -22.32 -10.55
CA SER A 549 -13.72 -20.89 -10.83
C SER A 549 -12.57 -20.15 -10.15
N PHE A 550 -11.88 -19.32 -10.92
CA PHE A 550 -10.79 -18.48 -10.46
C PHE A 550 -11.28 -17.03 -10.44
N GLN A 551 -11.25 -16.42 -9.26
CA GLN A 551 -11.41 -14.98 -9.08
C GLN A 551 -10.03 -14.40 -8.79
N ILE A 552 -9.55 -13.51 -9.66
CA ILE A 552 -8.16 -13.03 -9.66
C ILE A 552 -8.14 -11.51 -9.51
N HIS A 553 -7.36 -11.03 -8.55
CA HIS A 553 -7.08 -9.61 -8.36
C HIS A 553 -5.65 -9.29 -8.81
N TYR A 554 -5.52 -8.39 -9.79
CA TYR A 554 -4.24 -7.94 -10.32
C TYR A 554 -3.91 -6.52 -9.85
N THR A 555 -2.64 -6.26 -9.57
CA THR A 555 -2.11 -4.93 -9.27
C THR A 555 -1.07 -4.54 -10.31
N PRO A 556 -1.33 -3.51 -11.15
CA PRO A 556 -0.35 -2.99 -12.08
C PRO A 556 0.97 -2.55 -11.44
N THR A 557 2.06 -2.78 -12.15
CA THR A 557 3.45 -2.57 -11.67
C THR A 557 4.24 -1.57 -12.50
N GLY A 558 3.58 -0.83 -13.40
CA GLY A 558 4.19 0.15 -14.29
C GLY A 558 4.42 -0.36 -15.71
N LYS A 559 4.25 -1.65 -15.99
CA LYS A 559 4.36 -2.23 -17.35
C LYS A 559 3.20 -3.14 -17.66
N GLU A 560 2.85 -3.18 -18.94
CA GLU A 560 1.93 -4.19 -19.44
C GLU A 560 2.61 -5.56 -19.42
N VAL A 561 1.93 -6.54 -18.83
CA VAL A 561 2.38 -7.93 -18.78
C VAL A 561 1.19 -8.87 -18.99
N GLN A 562 1.47 -10.13 -19.32
CA GLN A 562 0.45 -11.17 -19.42
C GLN A 562 0.62 -12.21 -18.33
N ASP A 563 -0.48 -12.63 -17.73
CA ASP A 563 -0.53 -13.73 -16.77
C ASP A 563 -1.40 -14.87 -17.29
N GLN A 564 -0.93 -16.10 -17.14
CA GLN A 564 -1.68 -17.32 -17.42
C GLN A 564 -1.45 -18.36 -16.32
N LEU A 565 -1.96 -18.05 -15.12
CA LEU A 565 -1.77 -18.90 -13.96
C LEU A 565 -2.31 -20.33 -14.11
N LYS A 566 -1.73 -21.22 -13.33
CA LYS A 566 -2.10 -22.64 -13.20
C LYS A 566 -2.18 -23.07 -11.74
N ILE A 567 -2.99 -24.09 -11.47
CA ILE A 567 -3.05 -24.78 -10.17
C ILE A 567 -2.66 -26.24 -10.36
N GLY A 568 -1.73 -26.72 -9.52
CA GLY A 568 -1.32 -28.12 -9.43
C GLY A 568 -1.94 -28.74 -8.18
N VAL A 569 -2.34 -30.01 -8.27
CA VAL A 569 -2.92 -30.77 -7.15
C VAL A 569 -2.24 -32.13 -6.99
N ILE A 570 -2.08 -32.57 -5.75
CA ILE A 570 -1.66 -33.93 -5.38
C ILE A 570 -2.81 -34.61 -4.65
N PHE A 571 -3.16 -35.82 -5.09
CA PHE A 571 -4.23 -36.61 -4.50
C PHE A 571 -3.75 -37.40 -3.29
N ALA A 572 -4.65 -37.60 -2.33
CA ALA A 572 -4.40 -38.49 -1.19
C ALA A 572 -4.23 -39.93 -1.68
N LYS A 573 -3.15 -40.59 -1.25
CA LYS A 573 -2.83 -41.98 -1.63
C LYS A 573 -3.73 -43.03 -0.98
N GLU A 574 -4.34 -42.66 0.15
CA GLU A 574 -5.32 -43.46 0.85
C GLU A 574 -6.60 -42.63 1.02
N PRO A 575 -7.77 -43.28 1.19
CA PRO A 575 -8.97 -42.60 1.63
C PRO A 575 -8.72 -41.66 2.83
N PRO A 576 -9.12 -40.39 2.74
CA PRO A 576 -8.95 -39.48 3.87
C PRO A 576 -9.80 -39.93 5.05
N LYS A 577 -9.33 -39.61 6.25
CA LYS A 577 -10.08 -39.75 7.51
C LYS A 577 -10.86 -38.48 7.83
N PHE A 578 -10.37 -37.34 7.34
CA PHE A 578 -10.94 -36.02 7.60
C PHE A 578 -11.06 -35.19 6.32
N GLU A 579 -12.21 -34.54 6.15
CA GLU A 579 -12.41 -33.54 5.10
C GLU A 579 -12.13 -32.14 5.65
N VAL A 580 -11.32 -31.37 4.93
CA VAL A 580 -10.94 -30.00 5.29
C VAL A 580 -11.79 -29.00 4.51
N HIS A 581 -12.36 -28.03 5.22
CA HIS A 581 -13.23 -27.00 4.69
C HIS A 581 -12.77 -25.61 5.12
N VAL A 582 -13.14 -24.59 4.35
CA VAL A 582 -12.99 -23.19 4.74
C VAL A 582 -14.37 -22.55 4.79
N ALA A 583 -14.76 -22.09 5.97
CA ALA A 583 -16.00 -21.34 6.18
C ALA A 583 -15.72 -19.84 6.20
N ALA A 584 -16.71 -19.03 5.81
CA ALA A 584 -16.66 -17.58 5.88
C ALA A 584 -17.60 -17.05 6.98
N LEU A 585 -17.07 -16.19 7.84
CA LEU A 585 -17.81 -15.35 8.77
C LEU A 585 -17.87 -13.94 8.17
N ALA A 586 -18.87 -13.70 7.33
CA ALA A 586 -18.98 -12.48 6.53
C ALA A 586 -20.16 -11.59 6.97
N ASN A 587 -19.95 -10.27 6.95
CA ASN A 587 -21.01 -9.28 7.14
C ASN A 587 -21.26 -8.46 5.86
N PRO A 588 -22.18 -8.89 4.96
CA PRO A 588 -22.50 -8.13 3.76
C PRO A 588 -23.31 -6.86 4.01
N ARG A 589 -23.66 -6.55 5.27
CA ARG A 589 -24.47 -5.37 5.64
C ARG A 589 -23.66 -4.21 6.22
N ILE A 590 -22.33 -4.27 6.14
CA ILE A 590 -21.46 -3.20 6.63
C ILE A 590 -21.84 -1.84 6.06
N ARG A 591 -21.67 -0.81 6.88
CA ARG A 591 -21.88 0.59 6.48
C ARG A 591 -20.84 1.45 7.19
N ILE A 592 -19.83 1.86 6.44
CA ILE A 592 -18.69 2.60 6.95
C ILE A 592 -18.93 4.09 6.65
N PRO A 593 -19.15 4.94 7.67
CA PRO A 593 -19.43 6.36 7.47
C PRO A 593 -18.26 7.08 6.79
N ALA A 594 -18.57 8.11 6.01
CA ALA A 594 -17.57 9.03 5.45
C ALA A 594 -16.72 9.65 6.57
N GLY A 595 -15.41 9.77 6.34
CA GLY A 595 -14.47 10.42 7.26
C GLY A 595 -14.15 9.67 8.55
N ALA A 596 -14.70 8.47 8.79
CA ALA A 596 -14.54 7.75 10.06
C ALA A 596 -13.16 7.06 10.16
N PRO A 597 -12.27 7.42 11.12
CA PRO A 597 -10.90 6.90 11.19
C PRO A 597 -10.77 5.51 11.86
N ASN A 598 -11.78 5.08 12.60
CA ASN A 598 -11.79 3.84 13.40
C ASN A 598 -13.20 3.24 13.48
N HIS A 599 -13.87 3.05 12.34
CA HIS A 599 -15.21 2.48 12.31
C HIS A 599 -15.16 0.97 12.60
N VAL A 600 -16.01 0.48 13.51
CA VAL A 600 -16.02 -0.91 13.94
C VAL A 600 -17.25 -1.64 13.41
N GLU A 601 -17.02 -2.79 12.79
CA GLU A 601 -18.07 -3.73 12.39
C GLU A 601 -17.85 -5.07 13.06
N THR A 602 -18.94 -5.77 13.40
CA THR A 602 -18.87 -7.09 14.03
C THR A 602 -19.81 -8.07 13.35
N PHE A 603 -19.46 -9.35 13.40
CA PHE A 603 -20.34 -10.44 13.02
C PHE A 603 -20.13 -11.62 13.95
N ALA A 604 -21.22 -12.24 14.40
CA ALA A 604 -21.16 -13.40 15.27
C ALA A 604 -22.05 -14.52 14.74
N ARG A 605 -21.56 -15.76 14.84
CA ARG A 605 -22.29 -16.94 14.42
C ARG A 605 -22.07 -18.09 15.40
N LYS A 606 -23.16 -18.76 15.76
CA LYS A 606 -23.11 -20.00 16.51
C LYS A 606 -22.62 -21.14 15.62
N ILE A 607 -21.67 -21.94 16.10
CA ILE A 607 -21.16 -23.08 15.34
C ILE A 607 -22.14 -24.27 15.41
N PRO A 608 -22.34 -25.02 14.31
CA PRO A 608 -23.40 -26.01 14.18
C PRO A 608 -23.09 -27.35 14.87
N GLY A 609 -21.84 -27.61 15.22
CA GLY A 609 -21.38 -28.86 15.83
C GLY A 609 -19.94 -28.72 16.33
N ASP A 610 -19.38 -29.78 16.88
CA ASP A 610 -17.96 -29.80 17.27
C ASP A 610 -17.08 -29.60 16.03
N MET A 611 -16.19 -28.61 16.08
CA MET A 611 -15.30 -28.27 14.97
C MET A 611 -13.86 -28.18 15.45
N MET A 612 -12.92 -28.62 14.62
CA MET A 612 -11.49 -28.46 14.86
C MET A 612 -10.97 -27.37 13.94
N PHE A 613 -10.68 -26.19 14.49
CA PHE A 613 -10.15 -25.06 13.72
C PHE A 613 -8.65 -25.23 13.52
N THR A 614 -8.18 -25.04 12.29
CA THR A 614 -6.78 -25.23 11.90
C THR A 614 -6.11 -23.96 11.43
N ALA A 615 -6.87 -23.01 10.86
CA ALA A 615 -6.30 -21.75 10.42
C ALA A 615 -7.35 -20.64 10.30
N PHE A 616 -6.88 -19.40 10.30
CA PHE A 616 -7.68 -18.20 10.03
C PHE A 616 -7.10 -17.40 8.87
N MET A 617 -7.94 -16.63 8.18
CA MET A 617 -7.49 -15.67 7.18
C MET A 617 -8.45 -14.46 7.19
N PRO A 618 -8.10 -13.35 7.85
CA PRO A 618 -8.88 -12.13 7.76
C PRO A 618 -8.84 -11.54 6.34
N HIS A 619 -9.95 -10.95 5.90
CA HIS A 619 -10.04 -10.30 4.60
C HIS A 619 -10.90 -9.03 4.67
N MET A 620 -10.27 -7.93 4.23
CA MET A 620 -10.80 -6.59 4.03
C MET A 620 -10.02 -5.94 2.87
N HIS A 621 -10.56 -4.89 2.26
CA HIS A 621 -9.94 -4.04 1.25
C HIS A 621 -9.11 -2.91 1.88
N THR A 622 -8.91 -1.80 1.15
CA THR A 622 -7.94 -0.75 1.46
C THR A 622 -8.24 0.06 2.70
N ARG A 623 -9.45 -0.05 3.28
CA ARG A 623 -9.81 0.61 4.53
C ARG A 623 -9.62 -0.28 5.74
N GLY A 624 -9.34 -1.57 5.57
CA GLY A 624 -9.07 -2.49 6.66
C GLY A 624 -7.89 -2.02 7.52
N LYS A 625 -8.08 -1.97 8.83
CA LYS A 625 -7.09 -1.47 9.81
C LYS A 625 -6.73 -2.51 10.86
N ALA A 626 -7.72 -3.24 11.38
CA ALA A 626 -7.51 -4.31 12.36
C ALA A 626 -8.59 -5.38 12.22
N PHE A 627 -8.27 -6.61 12.63
CA PHE A 627 -9.21 -7.73 12.60
C PHE A 627 -9.00 -8.67 13.79
N LYS A 628 -10.06 -9.11 14.44
CA LYS A 628 -10.00 -10.01 15.60
C LYS A 628 -11.03 -11.13 15.50
N TYR A 629 -10.64 -12.32 15.94
CA TYR A 629 -11.49 -13.51 16.10
C TYR A 629 -11.60 -13.84 17.58
N GLU A 630 -12.83 -14.04 18.04
CA GLU A 630 -13.16 -14.34 19.42
C GLU A 630 -14.13 -15.53 19.44
N VAL A 631 -14.06 -16.34 20.49
CA VAL A 631 -15.03 -17.41 20.75
C VAL A 631 -15.60 -17.24 22.15
N THR A 632 -16.93 -17.33 22.24
CA THR A 632 -17.66 -17.53 23.49
C THR A 632 -18.08 -18.98 23.58
N PHE A 633 -17.56 -19.71 24.56
CA PHE A 633 -17.88 -21.12 24.82
C PHE A 633 -19.26 -21.28 25.47
N PRO A 634 -19.86 -22.49 25.46
CA PRO A 634 -21.17 -22.74 26.08
C PRO A 634 -21.21 -22.46 27.59
N ASP A 635 -20.05 -22.52 28.26
CA ASP A 635 -19.88 -22.20 29.68
C ASP A 635 -19.74 -20.69 29.96
N GLY A 636 -19.80 -19.84 28.93
CA GLY A 636 -19.67 -18.39 29.02
C GLY A 636 -18.23 -17.86 29.00
N ARG A 637 -17.21 -18.73 28.95
CA ARG A 637 -15.81 -18.29 28.80
C ARG A 637 -15.60 -17.65 27.42
N ASN A 638 -14.86 -16.55 27.40
CA ASN A 638 -14.43 -15.88 26.17
C ASN A 638 -12.93 -16.12 25.95
N GLU A 639 -12.54 -16.32 24.69
CA GLU A 639 -11.15 -16.51 24.29
C GLU A 639 -10.89 -15.81 22.97
N VAL A 640 -9.71 -15.22 22.83
CA VAL A 640 -9.22 -14.66 21.57
C VAL A 640 -8.55 -15.77 20.77
N LEU A 641 -9.04 -16.00 19.56
CA LEU A 641 -8.47 -17.00 18.65
C LEU A 641 -7.34 -16.41 17.79
N LEU A 642 -7.51 -15.17 17.33
CA LEU A 642 -6.55 -14.41 16.54
C LEU A 642 -6.81 -12.92 16.73
N ASP A 643 -5.76 -12.12 16.92
CA ASP A 643 -5.82 -10.67 17.01
C ASP A 643 -4.78 -10.06 16.06
N VAL A 644 -5.25 -9.30 15.06
CA VAL A 644 -4.44 -8.64 14.04
C VAL A 644 -4.64 -7.13 14.17
N PRO A 645 -3.90 -6.43 15.04
CA PRO A 645 -4.08 -5.00 15.29
C PRO A 645 -3.64 -4.09 14.12
N ARG A 646 -2.80 -4.59 13.21
CA ARG A 646 -2.27 -3.86 12.04
C ARG A 646 -2.53 -4.64 10.76
N TYR A 647 -3.80 -4.77 10.40
CA TYR A 647 -4.17 -5.39 9.14
C TYR A 647 -3.59 -4.57 7.97
N ASP A 648 -3.02 -5.26 6.98
CA ASP A 648 -2.53 -4.66 5.74
C ASP A 648 -3.16 -5.37 4.55
N PHE A 649 -3.82 -4.61 3.69
CA PHE A 649 -4.48 -5.13 2.49
C PHE A 649 -3.52 -5.91 1.58
N ASN A 650 -2.25 -5.49 1.51
CA ASN A 650 -1.23 -6.12 0.68
C ASN A 650 -0.79 -7.48 1.23
N TRP A 651 -1.11 -7.79 2.49
CA TRP A 651 -0.70 -9.01 3.21
C TRP A 651 -1.90 -9.72 3.85
N GLN A 652 -2.61 -10.50 3.05
CA GLN A 652 -3.78 -11.29 3.50
C GLN A 652 -3.37 -12.67 4.00
N LEU A 653 -2.55 -12.70 5.04
CA LEU A 653 -1.89 -13.91 5.52
C LEU A 653 -2.86 -14.94 6.09
N GLN A 654 -2.54 -16.21 5.89
CA GLN A 654 -3.16 -17.31 6.63
C GLN A 654 -2.41 -17.51 7.94
N TYR A 655 -3.13 -17.68 9.05
CA TYR A 655 -2.58 -17.94 10.37
C TYR A 655 -2.88 -19.40 10.74
N GLN A 656 -1.89 -20.29 10.63
CA GLN A 656 -2.09 -21.73 10.77
C GLN A 656 -1.68 -22.20 12.16
N TYR A 657 -2.60 -22.77 12.92
CA TYR A 657 -2.28 -23.31 14.24
C TYR A 657 -1.34 -24.51 14.15
N ALA A 658 -0.37 -24.58 15.06
CA ALA A 658 0.45 -25.76 15.28
C ALA A 658 -0.35 -26.95 15.78
N THR A 659 -1.31 -26.67 16.65
CA THR A 659 -2.22 -27.67 17.20
C THR A 659 -3.66 -27.23 16.93
N PRO A 660 -4.46 -28.02 16.19
CA PRO A 660 -5.84 -27.67 15.91
C PRO A 660 -6.65 -27.37 17.18
N ARG A 661 -7.46 -26.31 17.14
CA ARG A 661 -8.27 -25.86 18.28
C ARG A 661 -9.66 -26.48 18.23
N ARG A 662 -10.04 -27.24 19.26
CA ARG A 662 -11.40 -27.75 19.39
C ARG A 662 -12.36 -26.66 19.84
N ILE A 663 -13.38 -26.41 19.03
CA ILE A 663 -14.48 -25.51 19.35
C ILE A 663 -15.76 -26.36 19.52
N PRO A 664 -16.31 -26.47 20.73
CA PRO A 664 -17.45 -27.35 21.01
C PRO A 664 -18.76 -26.79 20.44
N ALA A 665 -19.66 -27.68 20.04
CA ALA A 665 -21.00 -27.34 19.62
C ALA A 665 -21.67 -26.39 20.63
N GLY A 666 -22.31 -25.34 20.13
CA GLY A 666 -22.93 -24.34 20.98
C GLY A 666 -22.09 -23.08 21.21
N SER A 667 -20.78 -23.11 20.94
CA SER A 667 -19.96 -21.91 20.96
C SER A 667 -20.43 -20.87 19.92
N THR A 668 -20.17 -19.60 20.22
CA THR A 668 -20.38 -18.48 19.29
C THR A 668 -19.03 -17.91 18.90
N VAL A 669 -18.74 -17.91 17.60
CA VAL A 669 -17.53 -17.27 17.07
C VAL A 669 -17.91 -15.88 16.58
N LYS A 670 -17.17 -14.86 17.04
CA LYS A 670 -17.33 -13.46 16.68
C LYS A 670 -16.09 -12.98 15.96
N VAL A 671 -16.29 -12.22 14.90
CA VAL A 671 -15.24 -11.46 14.21
C VAL A 671 -15.51 -9.96 14.36
N THR A 672 -14.44 -9.20 14.58
CA THR A 672 -14.47 -7.75 14.73
C THR A 672 -13.50 -7.16 13.71
N ALA A 673 -13.97 -6.24 12.88
CA ALA A 673 -13.19 -5.52 11.89
C ALA A 673 -13.16 -4.03 12.22
N VAL A 674 -12.01 -3.38 12.02
CA VAL A 674 -11.85 -1.92 12.16
C VAL A 674 -11.47 -1.35 10.80
N PHE A 675 -12.15 -0.27 10.40
CA PHE A 675 -11.95 0.42 9.13
C PHE A 675 -11.53 1.88 9.32
N ASP A 676 -10.62 2.35 8.47
CA ASP A 676 -10.21 3.75 8.34
C ASP A 676 -10.70 4.35 7.01
N ASN A 677 -11.86 4.99 7.07
CA ASN A 677 -12.45 5.75 5.97
C ASN A 677 -12.18 7.27 6.09
N SER A 678 -11.13 7.67 6.82
CA SER A 678 -10.72 9.07 6.95
C SER A 678 -9.75 9.51 5.85
N THR A 679 -9.46 10.80 5.81
CA THR A 679 -8.38 11.39 4.99
C THR A 679 -6.98 11.00 5.47
N GLY A 680 -6.86 10.43 6.68
CA GLY A 680 -5.60 9.94 7.24
C GLY A 680 -5.13 8.62 6.63
N ASN A 681 -6.00 7.86 5.98
CA ASN A 681 -5.65 6.63 5.27
C ASN A 681 -5.21 6.95 3.83
N PRO A 682 -3.92 6.82 3.49
CA PRO A 682 -3.43 7.14 2.14
C PRO A 682 -3.94 6.17 1.05
N ALA A 683 -4.37 4.97 1.44
CA ALA A 683 -4.94 3.98 0.54
C ALA A 683 -6.44 4.21 0.28
N ASN A 684 -7.09 5.16 0.98
CA ASN A 684 -8.50 5.45 0.83
C ASN A 684 -8.78 6.18 -0.51
N PRO A 685 -9.51 5.57 -1.45
CA PRO A 685 -9.76 6.19 -2.75
C PRO A 685 -10.69 7.41 -2.67
N ASP A 686 -11.60 7.45 -1.69
CA ASP A 686 -12.56 8.53 -1.52
C ASP A 686 -13.09 8.54 -0.06
N PRO A 687 -12.55 9.40 0.82
CA PRO A 687 -12.97 9.48 2.22
C PRO A 687 -14.30 10.22 2.42
N THR A 688 -14.85 10.83 1.37
CA THR A 688 -16.09 11.63 1.46
C THR A 688 -17.35 10.78 1.33
N LYS A 689 -17.22 9.51 0.97
CA LYS A 689 -18.33 8.60 0.73
C LYS A 689 -18.57 7.64 1.89
N GLU A 690 -19.84 7.34 2.12
CA GLU A 690 -20.24 6.14 2.87
C GLU A 690 -19.91 4.91 2.02
N ILE A 691 -19.26 3.92 2.63
CA ILE A 691 -18.83 2.69 1.94
C ILE A 691 -19.64 1.50 2.44
N ARG A 692 -19.91 0.58 1.52
CA ARG A 692 -20.69 -0.65 1.73
C ARG A 692 -19.96 -1.85 1.16
N TRP A 693 -20.54 -3.02 1.38
CA TRP A 693 -20.07 -4.27 0.77
C TRP A 693 -19.97 -4.15 -0.75
N GLY A 694 -18.85 -4.58 -1.32
CA GLY A 694 -18.68 -4.70 -2.76
C GLY A 694 -17.38 -5.41 -3.12
N GLN A 695 -17.30 -5.92 -4.35
CA GLN A 695 -16.16 -6.73 -4.80
C GLN A 695 -14.93 -5.90 -5.13
N GLN A 696 -15.08 -4.63 -5.47
CA GLN A 696 -13.97 -3.84 -5.95
C GLN A 696 -13.14 -3.32 -4.79
N THR A 697 -11.84 -3.12 -5.02
CA THR A 697 -10.88 -2.64 -4.02
C THR A 697 -11.23 -1.26 -3.45
N TRP A 698 -12.06 -0.47 -4.15
CA TRP A 698 -12.60 0.81 -3.64
C TRP A 698 -13.91 0.70 -2.85
N ASP A 699 -14.61 -0.43 -2.98
CA ASP A 699 -15.66 -0.85 -2.05
C ASP A 699 -15.02 -1.48 -0.80
N GLU A 700 -15.78 -2.21 0.02
CA GLU A 700 -15.21 -2.86 1.20
C GLU A 700 -15.79 -4.25 1.44
N MET A 701 -15.06 -5.09 2.18
CA MET A 701 -15.50 -6.40 2.63
C MET A 701 -15.14 -6.63 4.09
N MET A 702 -15.95 -7.45 4.75
CA MET A 702 -15.65 -7.94 6.10
C MET A 702 -15.81 -9.45 6.10
N ILE A 703 -14.71 -10.19 5.97
CA ILE A 703 -14.73 -11.65 5.97
C ILE A 703 -13.69 -12.20 6.92
N GLY A 704 -14.14 -13.01 7.87
CA GLY A 704 -13.26 -13.86 8.66
C GLY A 704 -13.30 -15.30 8.16
N TYR A 705 -12.28 -15.75 7.44
CA TYR A 705 -12.20 -17.15 7.02
C TYR A 705 -11.69 -18.05 8.14
N VAL A 706 -12.32 -19.22 8.29
CA VAL A 706 -11.94 -20.25 9.26
C VAL A 706 -11.77 -21.59 8.54
N GLU A 707 -10.53 -22.09 8.50
CA GLU A 707 -10.23 -23.47 8.09
C GLU A 707 -10.54 -24.42 9.24
N HIS A 708 -11.28 -25.48 8.95
CA HIS A 708 -11.59 -26.53 9.90
C HIS A 708 -11.68 -27.88 9.19
N TYR A 709 -11.73 -28.96 9.96
CA TYR A 709 -12.00 -30.28 9.41
C TYR A 709 -13.13 -31.01 10.14
N THR A 710 -13.72 -31.97 9.44
CA THR A 710 -14.71 -32.89 9.97
C THR A 710 -14.33 -34.34 9.67
N PRO A 711 -14.68 -35.31 10.54
CA PRO A 711 -14.50 -36.72 10.24
C PRO A 711 -15.31 -37.12 8.99
N MET A 712 -14.72 -37.95 8.14
CA MET A 712 -15.43 -38.55 7.02
C MET A 712 -16.62 -39.37 7.51
N GLN A 713 -17.81 -39.15 6.93
CA GLN A 713 -18.99 -39.96 7.26
C GLN A 713 -18.79 -41.41 6.79
N ALA A 714 -19.14 -42.38 7.63
CA ALA A 714 -19.07 -43.80 7.27
C ALA A 714 -19.97 -44.08 6.04
N GLY A 715 -19.37 -44.22 4.86
CA GLY A 715 -20.05 -44.48 3.59
C GLY A 715 -19.73 -43.50 2.44
N SER A 716 -19.05 -42.37 2.68
CA SER A 716 -18.71 -41.38 1.64
C SER A 716 -17.38 -41.64 0.90
N VAL A 717 -16.66 -42.70 1.28
CA VAL A 717 -15.43 -43.14 0.62
C VAL A 717 -15.79 -44.17 -0.45
N ALA A 718 -15.90 -43.75 -1.70
CA ALA A 718 -15.74 -44.70 -2.81
C ALA A 718 -14.28 -45.21 -2.76
N LYS A 719 -14.10 -46.54 -2.83
CA LYS A 719 -12.76 -47.14 -2.95
C LYS A 719 -12.11 -46.60 -4.23
N GLN A 720 -10.92 -46.01 -4.07
CA GLN A 720 -10.08 -45.45 -5.13
C GLN A 720 -9.79 -46.45 -6.25
#